data_AF-A0A285TTD9-F1
#
_entry.id   AF-A0A285TTD9-F1
#
_cell.length_a   1.000
_cell.length_b   1.000
_cell.length_c   1.000
_cell.angle_alpha   90.00
_cell.angle_beta   90.00
_cell.angle_gamma   90.00
#
_symmetry.space_group_name_H-M   'P 1'
#
loop_
_entity.id
_entity.type
_entity.pdbx_description
1 polymer ?
#
loop_
_entity_poly.entity_id
_entity_poly.type
_entity_poly.pdbx_seq_one_letter_code
_entity_poly.pdbx_strand_id
1 'polypeptide(L)'
;MARLEDYGTAKEYLSAAWNEHISKVIVAPIKLPSGDNGLVIIDSTLRQPTLACVLTNTDGRLSFLTGCLAPLERATSKDKLVSMATDLLFYRMDSLDTMNFGEGLRAFGLLGTVSHSAWQSVTNFVEGLPEKHIAARIPLSELMVSEQRRFEAGGLRQVRETLNDEALFALRACDTFLWRDYEFYAAEGNPGKFRGQAAGVYPLLASYFVQRPSLKRAIDDQQSLTDAVIAAFGKNKRGEVVVTKGLLNRMQNVDWPLNGIPVDTMVYALSQIPTEWFPSDEAEWEAFCDITATVGHFFLKDVDGSSFDAKSLFAGCGGKWVQFRERIANAYTNTRPPEGSTEITVKFFEQAVSWDELRGLPRQKVAVLAENFVNSLQNLPEEGVNRRDIATWITNKVRPNISRAAIRNACIDLEDVRRLFSQKVLLPLAAYKTGMSEMPISQLHRETADQAAGEILFAGKAATALFEISRQAHSQYEALFAAGIDEDETRAKLKDEQRRRQAMAEIGIYDTEQGEDDWPPLCPIVQAPNGIFIVPLTSSQLLAEEGRHGHNADNSRGLYHCVGGYAPQCRTGSSHVLSFRRLTPGGQATFERLSTLETKAVSKTNVKISVKQHRGFDNQEIPLEARQAFEWFCTAVESGEVPINFEMISAFAMQMALSTDDIEKECGYDWRIRKHIENAMMPWAPYVGKKYRKMGLDSFAETEAVMSVRETLLPTAYKL
;
A
#
# COMPACT_ATOMS: atom_id res chain seq x y z
N MET A 1 25.86 -8.76 -47.69
CA MET A 1 24.87 -8.19 -48.63
C MET A 1 24.88 -9.02 -49.90
N ALA A 2 23.98 -9.99 -50.02
CA ALA A 2 23.71 -10.72 -51.26
C ALA A 2 22.19 -10.67 -51.49
N ARG A 3 21.76 -10.40 -52.72
CA ARG A 3 20.34 -10.48 -53.12
C ARG A 3 19.99 -11.95 -53.29
N LEU A 4 18.97 -12.42 -52.57
CA LEU A 4 18.45 -13.79 -52.70
C LEU A 4 17.23 -13.72 -53.60
N GLU A 5 17.34 -14.27 -54.81
CA GLU A 5 16.32 -14.15 -55.85
C GLU A 5 15.33 -15.33 -55.88
N ASP A 6 15.57 -16.41 -55.14
CA ASP A 6 14.58 -17.48 -54.94
C ASP A 6 14.56 -18.10 -53.52
N TYR A 7 13.43 -18.76 -53.23
CA TYR A 7 13.10 -19.39 -51.95
C TYR A 7 13.98 -20.60 -51.59
N GLY A 8 14.43 -21.37 -52.58
CA GLY A 8 15.29 -22.54 -52.35
C GLY A 8 16.67 -22.10 -51.86
N THR A 9 17.22 -21.07 -52.49
CA THR A 9 18.54 -20.52 -52.19
C THR A 9 18.57 -19.83 -50.83
N ALA A 10 17.52 -19.09 -50.46
CA ALA A 10 17.41 -18.45 -49.14
C ALA A 10 17.30 -19.48 -48.00
N LYS A 11 16.56 -20.58 -48.21
CA LYS A 11 16.40 -21.65 -47.23
C LYS A 11 17.72 -22.40 -46.97
N GLU A 12 18.50 -22.69 -48.01
CA GLU A 12 19.80 -23.34 -47.88
C GLU A 12 20.83 -22.45 -47.19
N TYR A 13 20.89 -21.15 -47.55
CA TYR A 13 21.83 -20.21 -46.94
C TYR A 13 21.54 -19.95 -45.46
N LEU A 14 20.27 -19.79 -45.09
CA LEU A 14 19.86 -19.60 -43.70
C LEU A 14 20.00 -20.89 -42.88
N SER A 15 19.73 -22.06 -43.47
CA SER A 15 19.99 -23.34 -42.78
C SER A 15 21.48 -23.57 -42.55
N ALA A 16 22.35 -23.22 -43.51
CA ALA A 16 23.80 -23.34 -43.38
C ALA A 16 24.40 -22.37 -42.36
N ALA A 17 23.98 -21.11 -42.34
CA ALA A 17 24.47 -20.09 -41.41
C ALA A 17 24.01 -20.31 -39.95
N TRP A 18 22.88 -21.01 -39.74
CA TRP A 18 22.30 -21.23 -38.42
C TRP A 18 22.62 -22.61 -37.81
N ASN A 19 22.99 -23.59 -38.64
CA ASN A 19 23.35 -24.95 -38.20
C ASN A 19 24.72 -25.04 -37.52
N GLU A 20 25.57 -24.01 -37.55
CA GLU A 20 26.84 -24.02 -36.80
C GLU A 20 26.66 -23.93 -35.27
N HIS A 21 25.46 -23.62 -34.75
CA HIS A 21 25.26 -23.43 -33.31
C HIS A 21 24.00 -24.04 -32.65
N ILE A 22 23.02 -24.62 -33.36
CA ILE A 22 21.76 -25.09 -32.74
C ILE A 22 21.21 -26.37 -33.41
N SER A 23 20.62 -27.28 -32.63
CA SER A 23 20.31 -28.67 -33.04
C SER A 23 18.88 -28.94 -33.59
N LYS A 24 17.90 -28.02 -33.44
CA LYS A 24 16.54 -28.19 -34.01
C LYS A 24 15.85 -26.86 -34.35
N VAL A 25 15.77 -26.55 -35.64
CA VAL A 25 15.06 -25.39 -36.19
C VAL A 25 13.90 -25.86 -37.09
N ILE A 26 12.69 -25.32 -36.87
CA ILE A 26 11.53 -25.56 -37.74
C ILE A 26 11.32 -24.34 -38.63
N VAL A 27 11.26 -24.55 -39.95
CA VAL A 27 11.10 -23.50 -40.94
C VAL A 27 9.81 -23.73 -41.73
N ALA A 28 8.85 -22.82 -41.63
CA ALA A 28 7.55 -22.93 -42.30
C ALA A 28 7.27 -21.70 -43.19
N PRO A 29 6.86 -21.91 -44.46
CA PRO A 29 6.38 -20.83 -45.30
C PRO A 29 4.99 -20.39 -44.86
N ILE A 30 4.75 -19.08 -44.85
CA ILE A 30 3.42 -18.51 -44.64
C ILE A 30 3.07 -17.58 -45.80
N LYS A 31 1.78 -17.45 -46.08
CA LYS A 31 1.27 -16.49 -47.04
C LYS A 31 0.59 -15.37 -46.27
N LEU A 32 1.09 -14.15 -46.40
CA LEU A 32 0.55 -13.00 -45.69
C LEU A 32 -0.77 -12.54 -46.33
N PRO A 33 -1.65 -11.84 -45.59
CA PRO A 33 -2.89 -11.30 -46.15
C PRO A 33 -2.69 -10.33 -47.33
N SER A 34 -1.49 -9.77 -47.50
CA SER A 34 -1.08 -8.97 -48.65
C SER A 34 -0.81 -9.78 -49.93
N GLY A 35 -0.73 -11.12 -49.82
CA GLY A 35 -0.35 -12.03 -50.91
C GLY A 35 1.14 -12.38 -50.94
N ASP A 36 1.96 -11.70 -50.14
CA ASP A 36 3.40 -11.91 -50.08
C ASP A 36 3.77 -13.22 -49.36
N ASN A 37 4.88 -13.82 -49.77
CA ASN A 37 5.43 -15.01 -49.13
C ASN A 37 6.34 -14.60 -47.96
N GLY A 38 6.12 -15.17 -46.78
CA GLY A 38 6.95 -14.99 -45.59
C GLY A 38 7.53 -16.31 -45.08
N LEU A 39 8.56 -16.22 -44.24
CA LEU A 39 9.21 -17.36 -43.62
C LEU A 39 9.17 -17.22 -42.09
N VAL A 40 8.73 -18.29 -41.42
CA VAL A 40 8.74 -18.39 -39.96
C VAL A 40 9.82 -19.39 -39.55
N ILE A 41 10.72 -18.96 -38.67
CA ILE A 41 11.77 -19.79 -38.09
C ILE A 41 11.48 -19.93 -36.59
N ILE A 42 11.33 -21.17 -36.13
CA ILE A 42 11.06 -21.49 -34.72
C ILE A 42 12.26 -22.25 -34.16
N ASP A 43 12.88 -21.69 -33.13
CA ASP A 43 13.84 -22.40 -32.31
C ASP A 43 13.12 -23.11 -31.16
N SER A 44 13.12 -24.44 -31.23
CA SER A 44 12.43 -25.30 -30.27
C SER A 44 13.27 -25.73 -29.07
N THR A 45 14.51 -25.25 -28.97
CA THR A 45 15.47 -25.67 -27.94
C THR A 45 15.56 -24.71 -26.74
N LEU A 46 14.93 -23.54 -26.81
CA LEU A 46 14.88 -22.54 -25.74
C LEU A 46 13.72 -22.82 -24.76
N ARG A 47 13.93 -22.52 -23.45
CA ARG A 47 12.91 -22.67 -22.38
C ARG A 47 11.62 -21.86 -22.62
N GLN A 48 11.65 -20.91 -23.55
CA GLN A 48 10.48 -20.29 -24.17
C GLN A 48 10.72 -20.26 -25.70
N PRO A 49 9.82 -20.82 -26.52
CA PRO A 49 10.01 -20.84 -27.97
C PRO A 49 10.06 -19.41 -28.50
N THR A 50 11.16 -19.04 -29.14
CA THR A 50 11.34 -17.69 -29.70
C THR A 50 10.99 -17.72 -31.18
N LEU A 51 10.07 -16.85 -31.60
CA LEU A 51 9.63 -16.72 -33.00
C LEU A 51 10.52 -15.68 -33.70
N ALA A 52 11.25 -16.10 -34.74
CA ALA A 52 11.92 -15.17 -35.65
C ALA A 52 11.14 -15.12 -36.97
N CYS A 53 10.56 -13.95 -37.28
CA CYS A 53 9.91 -13.72 -38.57
C CYS A 53 10.88 -12.98 -39.49
N VAL A 54 11.17 -13.56 -40.65
CA VAL A 54 12.00 -12.94 -41.69
C VAL A 54 11.07 -12.48 -42.80
N LEU A 55 10.98 -11.16 -42.99
CA LEU A 55 10.23 -10.56 -44.09
C LEU A 55 11.18 -10.11 -45.19
N THR A 56 10.85 -10.47 -46.43
CA THR A 56 11.46 -9.88 -47.63
C THR A 56 10.52 -8.83 -48.19
N ASN A 57 10.89 -7.56 -48.14
CA ASN A 57 10.24 -6.51 -48.93
C ASN A 57 10.56 -6.73 -50.43
N THR A 58 9.76 -6.16 -51.34
CA THR A 58 9.99 -6.10 -52.80
C THR A 58 11.37 -5.55 -53.19
N ASP A 59 12.06 -4.88 -52.26
CA ASP A 59 13.38 -4.28 -52.48
C ASP A 59 14.57 -5.14 -51.99
N GLY A 60 14.31 -6.36 -51.52
CA GLY A 60 15.36 -7.34 -51.18
C GLY A 60 16.17 -7.04 -49.90
N ARG A 61 15.63 -6.27 -48.96
CA ARG A 61 16.25 -6.03 -47.64
C ARG A 61 15.65 -6.93 -46.56
N LEU A 62 16.52 -7.62 -45.82
CA LEU A 62 16.20 -8.44 -44.65
C LEU A 62 16.12 -7.57 -43.39
N SER A 63 15.07 -7.74 -42.59
CA SER A 63 14.95 -7.12 -41.26
C SER A 63 14.72 -8.22 -40.22
N PHE A 64 15.40 -8.12 -39.08
CA PHE A 64 15.30 -9.06 -37.95
C PHE A 64 14.52 -8.45 -36.79
N LEU A 65 13.69 -9.25 -36.13
CA LEU A 65 12.94 -8.88 -34.93
C LEU A 65 13.01 -10.03 -33.91
N THR A 66 13.31 -9.71 -32.65
CA THR A 66 13.26 -10.62 -31.49
C THR A 66 12.58 -9.91 -30.31
N GLY A 67 11.64 -10.58 -29.62
CA GLY A 67 11.00 -10.10 -28.38
C GLY A 67 9.66 -10.80 -28.06
N CYS A 68 9.32 -10.93 -26.77
CA CYS A 68 8.06 -11.49 -26.22
C CYS A 68 7.20 -10.39 -25.57
N LEU A 69 5.87 -10.35 -25.84
CA LEU A 69 4.75 -10.04 -24.92
C LEU A 69 3.38 -10.00 -25.64
N ALA A 70 2.41 -10.74 -25.09
CA ALA A 70 1.25 -11.31 -25.81
C ALA A 70 -0.08 -10.51 -25.94
N PRO A 71 -0.17 -9.16 -25.80
CA PRO A 71 -1.35 -8.46 -26.37
C PRO A 71 -1.06 -7.32 -27.36
N LEU A 72 0.20 -6.93 -27.58
CA LEU A 72 0.59 -5.88 -28.55
C LEU A 72 1.13 -6.45 -29.89
N GLU A 73 1.17 -7.78 -30.03
CA GLU A 73 1.95 -8.50 -31.04
C GLU A 73 1.37 -8.59 -32.47
N ARG A 74 0.31 -7.84 -32.85
CA ARG A 74 -0.38 -8.06 -34.15
C ARG A 74 -0.38 -6.93 -35.16
N ALA A 75 0.41 -5.86 -34.99
CA ALA A 75 0.42 -4.77 -35.98
C ALA A 75 1.75 -4.70 -36.77
N THR A 76 1.72 -5.20 -38.01
CA THR A 76 2.84 -5.16 -38.97
C THR A 76 2.71 -4.03 -40.01
N SER A 77 1.68 -3.19 -39.92
CA SER A 77 1.51 -2.01 -40.78
C SER A 77 0.82 -0.86 -40.03
N LYS A 78 1.07 0.37 -40.51
CA LYS A 78 0.48 1.63 -40.03
C LYS A 78 -1.06 1.54 -39.89
N ASP A 79 -1.73 0.96 -40.87
CA ASP A 79 -3.20 0.83 -40.88
C ASP A 79 -3.72 -0.14 -39.81
N LYS A 80 -2.90 -1.09 -39.36
CA LYS A 80 -3.26 -2.07 -38.34
C LYS A 80 -3.00 -1.57 -36.92
N LEU A 81 -2.02 -0.68 -36.72
CA LEU A 81 -1.87 0.09 -35.47
C LEU A 81 -3.03 1.08 -35.32
N VAL A 82 -3.40 1.79 -36.40
CA VAL A 82 -4.58 2.65 -36.44
C VAL A 82 -5.84 1.82 -36.17
N SER A 83 -6.06 0.70 -36.87
CA SER A 83 -7.19 -0.19 -36.61
C SER A 83 -7.16 -0.73 -35.19
N MET A 84 -6.03 -1.20 -34.64
CA MET A 84 -6.00 -1.73 -33.26
C MET A 84 -6.16 -0.64 -32.20
N ALA A 85 -5.62 0.56 -32.39
CA ALA A 85 -5.86 1.69 -31.48
C ALA A 85 -7.32 2.12 -31.57
N THR A 86 -7.87 2.17 -32.79
CA THR A 86 -9.29 2.43 -33.05
C THR A 86 -10.15 1.31 -32.47
N ASP A 87 -9.83 0.03 -32.64
CA ASP A 87 -10.56 -1.13 -32.12
C ASP A 87 -10.38 -1.27 -30.59
N LEU A 88 -9.24 -0.92 -30.01
CA LEU A 88 -9.08 -0.85 -28.54
C LEU A 88 -9.88 0.31 -27.95
N LEU A 89 -9.98 1.43 -28.70
CA LEU A 89 -10.80 2.58 -28.33
C LEU A 89 -12.29 2.35 -28.59
N PHE A 90 -12.69 1.60 -29.64
CA PHE A 90 -14.05 1.42 -30.16
C PHE A 90 -14.67 0.03 -29.86
N TYR A 91 -13.94 -1.09 -29.93
CA TYR A 91 -14.45 -2.44 -29.64
C TYR A 91 -14.66 -2.70 -28.14
N ARG A 92 -13.99 -1.93 -27.26
CA ARG A 92 -14.32 -1.90 -25.82
C ARG A 92 -15.48 -0.95 -25.48
N MET A 93 -16.03 -0.22 -26.47
CA MET A 93 -17.08 0.79 -26.23
C MET A 93 -18.42 0.22 -25.76
N ASP A 94 -18.76 -1.01 -26.14
CA ASP A 94 -20.02 -1.63 -25.71
C ASP A 94 -20.03 -2.11 -24.25
N SER A 95 -18.90 -1.99 -23.53
CA SER A 95 -18.75 -2.35 -22.11
C SER A 95 -18.40 -1.15 -21.20
N LEU A 96 -18.56 0.08 -21.69
CA LEU A 96 -17.83 1.28 -21.23
C LEU A 96 -18.25 1.97 -19.93
N ASP A 97 -19.29 1.55 -19.22
CA ASP A 97 -19.67 2.27 -18.01
C ASP A 97 -18.58 2.22 -16.91
N THR A 98 -17.55 1.37 -17.06
CA THR A 98 -16.50 1.18 -16.06
C THR A 98 -15.06 1.49 -16.48
N MET A 99 -14.76 1.78 -17.76
CA MET A 99 -13.37 2.02 -18.20
C MET A 99 -13.00 3.50 -18.14
N ASN A 100 -11.85 3.79 -17.52
CA ASN A 100 -11.30 5.13 -17.39
C ASN A 100 -10.71 5.63 -18.71
N PHE A 101 -11.47 6.46 -19.43
CA PHE A 101 -11.06 7.00 -20.72
C PHE A 101 -9.83 7.91 -20.61
N GLY A 102 -9.74 8.71 -19.54
CA GLY A 102 -8.56 9.55 -19.27
C GLY A 102 -7.25 8.78 -19.09
N GLU A 103 -7.30 7.61 -18.44
CA GLU A 103 -6.14 6.69 -18.37
C GLU A 103 -5.76 6.16 -19.75
N GLY A 104 -6.74 5.81 -20.60
CA GLY A 104 -6.49 5.41 -21.98
C GLY A 104 -5.77 6.51 -22.78
N LEU A 105 -6.27 7.76 -22.71
CA LEU A 105 -5.63 8.88 -23.39
C LEU A 105 -4.21 9.15 -22.88
N ARG A 106 -3.96 9.07 -21.56
CA ARG A 106 -2.60 9.14 -20.99
C ARG A 106 -1.70 8.00 -21.44
N ALA A 107 -2.24 6.78 -21.49
CA ALA A 107 -1.48 5.61 -21.90
C ALA A 107 -0.95 5.72 -23.32
N PHE A 108 -1.64 6.47 -24.19
CA PHE A 108 -1.25 6.78 -25.56
C PHE A 108 -0.65 8.20 -25.74
N GLY A 109 -0.54 9.01 -24.69
CA GLY A 109 0.02 10.37 -24.79
C GLY A 109 -0.86 11.36 -25.55
N LEU A 110 -2.16 11.05 -25.68
CA LEU A 110 -3.13 11.89 -26.39
C LEU A 110 -3.51 13.15 -25.60
N LEU A 111 -3.09 13.27 -24.34
CA LEU A 111 -3.23 14.50 -23.55
C LEU A 111 -2.05 15.48 -23.71
N GLY A 112 -1.12 15.22 -24.65
CA GLY A 112 0.06 16.06 -24.85
C GLY A 112 1.21 15.77 -23.88
N THR A 113 1.09 14.72 -23.06
CA THR A 113 2.18 14.18 -22.25
C THR A 113 2.85 13.01 -22.96
N VAL A 114 4.08 12.67 -22.57
CA VAL A 114 4.68 11.40 -23.03
C VAL A 114 3.77 10.25 -22.62
N SER A 115 3.47 9.37 -23.57
CA SER A 115 2.60 8.22 -23.33
C SER A 115 3.19 7.29 -22.28
N HIS A 116 2.36 6.71 -21.41
CA HIS A 116 2.81 5.66 -20.51
C HIS A 116 3.40 4.48 -21.30
N SER A 117 2.89 4.21 -22.50
CA SER A 117 3.43 3.20 -23.42
C SER A 117 4.88 3.52 -23.85
N ALA A 118 5.20 4.79 -24.13
CA ALA A 118 6.56 5.22 -24.42
C ALA A 118 7.47 5.10 -23.20
N TRP A 119 6.99 5.52 -22.04
CA TRP A 119 7.73 5.36 -20.78
C TRP A 119 8.02 3.88 -20.48
N GLN A 120 7.02 3.00 -20.60
CA GLN A 120 7.17 1.57 -20.32
C GLN A 120 8.10 0.90 -21.34
N SER A 121 7.98 1.23 -22.63
CA SER A 121 8.87 0.71 -23.67
C SER A 121 10.34 1.09 -23.40
N VAL A 122 10.59 2.36 -23.07
CA VAL A 122 11.92 2.85 -22.69
C VAL A 122 12.43 2.17 -21.43
N THR A 123 11.59 2.04 -20.41
CA THR A 123 11.97 1.41 -19.14
C THR A 123 12.34 -0.06 -19.34
N ASN A 124 11.51 -0.82 -20.06
CA ASN A 124 11.79 -2.23 -20.39
C ASN A 124 13.09 -2.37 -21.18
N PHE A 125 13.36 -1.46 -22.13
CA PHE A 125 14.61 -1.44 -22.87
C PHE A 125 15.81 -1.22 -21.95
N VAL A 126 15.72 -0.23 -21.05
CA VAL A 126 16.82 0.14 -20.13
C VAL A 126 17.07 -0.96 -19.08
N GLU A 127 16.00 -1.56 -18.54
CA GLU A 127 16.08 -2.66 -17.57
C GLU A 127 16.60 -3.96 -18.21
N GLY A 128 16.36 -4.17 -19.51
CA GLY A 128 16.87 -5.31 -20.27
C GLY A 128 18.37 -5.24 -20.60
N LEU A 129 19.05 -4.12 -20.33
CA LEU A 129 20.48 -3.99 -20.63
C LEU A 129 21.33 -4.82 -19.66
N PRO A 130 22.32 -5.59 -20.18
CA PRO A 130 23.15 -6.47 -19.34
C PRO A 130 24.05 -5.67 -18.37
N GLU A 131 24.42 -4.44 -18.72
CA GLU A 131 25.36 -3.63 -17.95
C GLU A 131 24.69 -2.37 -17.37
N LYS A 132 24.44 -2.38 -16.05
CA LYS A 132 23.75 -1.28 -15.33
C LYS A 132 24.43 0.08 -15.45
N HIS A 133 25.75 0.13 -15.65
CA HIS A 133 26.47 1.38 -15.81
C HIS A 133 26.25 2.03 -17.19
N ILE A 134 25.88 1.24 -18.21
CA ILE A 134 25.45 1.74 -19.52
C ILE A 134 24.06 2.35 -19.39
N ALA A 135 23.13 1.66 -18.71
CA ALA A 135 21.78 2.16 -18.45
C ALA A 135 21.78 3.57 -17.83
N ALA A 136 22.70 3.82 -16.88
CA ALA A 136 22.84 5.12 -16.21
C ALA A 136 23.29 6.28 -17.13
N ARG A 137 23.82 5.98 -18.33
CA ARG A 137 24.28 6.99 -19.31
C ARG A 137 23.25 7.29 -20.41
N ILE A 138 22.14 6.57 -20.46
CA ILE A 138 21.13 6.73 -21.50
C ILE A 138 20.30 7.99 -21.20
N PRO A 139 20.15 8.93 -22.15
CA PRO A 139 19.30 10.09 -21.98
C PRO A 139 17.82 9.68 -22.07
N LEU A 140 17.25 9.23 -20.94
CA LEU A 140 15.89 8.68 -20.86
C LEU A 140 14.85 9.61 -21.48
N SER A 141 14.96 10.92 -21.24
CA SER A 141 14.05 11.92 -21.80
C SER A 141 14.07 11.97 -23.33
N GLU A 142 15.25 11.86 -23.95
CA GLU A 142 15.38 11.87 -25.41
C GLU A 142 14.81 10.59 -26.01
N LEU A 143 15.07 9.45 -25.37
CA LEU A 143 14.54 8.17 -25.81
C LEU A 143 13.02 8.12 -25.68
N MET A 144 12.46 8.68 -24.60
CA MET A 144 11.02 8.85 -24.40
C MET A 144 10.37 9.72 -25.48
N VAL A 145 11.00 10.83 -25.86
CA VAL A 145 10.52 11.69 -26.96
C VAL A 145 10.59 10.95 -28.31
N SER A 146 11.66 10.21 -28.57
CA SER A 146 11.81 9.40 -29.79
C SER A 146 10.72 8.34 -29.88
N GLU A 147 10.46 7.64 -28.77
CA GLU A 147 9.46 6.59 -28.71
C GLU A 147 8.03 7.15 -28.85
N GLN A 148 7.76 8.32 -28.27
CA GLN A 148 6.50 9.03 -28.48
C GLN A 148 6.30 9.39 -29.96
N ARG A 149 7.32 9.92 -30.64
CA ARG A 149 7.27 10.20 -32.09
C ARG A 149 6.99 8.94 -32.91
N ARG A 150 7.53 7.79 -32.50
CA ARG A 150 7.24 6.50 -33.14
C ARG A 150 5.77 6.14 -33.03
N PHE A 151 5.15 6.33 -31.86
CA PHE A 151 3.71 6.11 -31.68
C PHE A 151 2.86 7.13 -32.46
N GLU A 152 3.26 8.40 -32.50
CA GLU A 152 2.61 9.43 -33.32
C GLU A 152 2.62 9.08 -34.81
N ALA A 153 3.77 8.62 -35.33
CA ALA A 153 3.92 8.14 -36.70
C ALA A 153 3.07 6.88 -36.99
N GLY A 154 2.80 6.10 -35.95
CA GLY A 154 1.95 4.90 -35.97
C GLY A 154 0.45 5.18 -36.03
N GLY A 155 0.01 6.44 -36.06
CA GLY A 155 -1.41 6.79 -36.25
C GLY A 155 -2.06 7.56 -35.10
N LEU A 156 -1.37 7.71 -33.96
CA LEU A 156 -1.94 8.39 -32.80
C LEU A 156 -2.22 9.88 -33.06
N ARG A 157 -1.50 10.50 -33.99
CA ARG A 157 -1.76 11.88 -34.38
C ARG A 157 -3.16 12.05 -34.97
N GLN A 158 -3.59 11.14 -35.85
CA GLN A 158 -4.92 11.19 -36.45
C GLN A 158 -6.01 11.01 -35.38
N VAL A 159 -5.78 10.10 -34.43
CA VAL A 159 -6.69 9.93 -33.27
C VAL A 159 -6.74 11.19 -32.43
N ARG A 160 -5.62 11.88 -32.22
CA ARG A 160 -5.60 13.14 -31.47
C ARG A 160 -6.39 14.25 -32.18
N GLU A 161 -6.31 14.30 -33.50
CA GLU A 161 -6.99 15.28 -34.36
C GLU A 161 -8.52 15.07 -34.39
N THR A 162 -9.04 13.90 -34.01
CA THR A 162 -10.50 13.66 -33.89
C THR A 162 -11.06 14.00 -32.50
N LEU A 163 -10.20 14.25 -31.50
CA LEU A 163 -10.64 14.61 -30.17
C LEU A 163 -10.97 16.10 -30.08
N ASN A 164 -12.04 16.43 -29.36
CA ASN A 164 -12.45 17.79 -29.08
C ASN A 164 -11.52 18.42 -28.05
N ASP A 165 -10.73 19.42 -28.48
CA ASP A 165 -9.76 20.12 -27.64
C ASP A 165 -10.40 20.84 -26.46
N GLU A 166 -11.59 21.42 -26.63
CA GLU A 166 -12.29 22.11 -25.54
C GLU A 166 -12.74 21.14 -24.46
N ALA A 167 -13.17 19.94 -24.84
CA ALA A 167 -13.53 18.89 -23.89
C ALA A 167 -12.33 18.35 -23.12
N LEU A 168 -11.20 18.13 -23.81
CA LEU A 168 -9.95 17.74 -23.16
C LEU A 168 -9.45 18.84 -22.21
N PHE A 169 -9.56 20.10 -22.61
CA PHE A 169 -9.22 21.25 -21.77
C PHE A 169 -10.15 21.37 -20.55
N ALA A 170 -11.45 21.11 -20.71
CA ALA A 170 -12.40 21.10 -19.59
C ALA A 170 -12.05 20.03 -18.54
N LEU A 171 -11.51 18.89 -18.97
CA LEU A 171 -11.16 17.75 -18.11
C LEU A 171 -9.69 17.74 -17.66
N ARG A 172 -8.93 18.80 -17.93
CA ARG A 172 -7.47 18.85 -17.69
C ARG A 172 -7.04 18.56 -16.25
N ALA A 173 -7.86 18.92 -15.27
CA ALA A 173 -7.59 18.70 -13.84
C ALA A 173 -8.08 17.34 -13.31
N CYS A 174 -8.72 16.53 -14.15
CA CYS A 174 -9.23 15.22 -13.78
C CYS A 174 -8.17 14.14 -14.06
N ASP A 175 -7.64 13.52 -13.00
CA ASP A 175 -6.69 12.38 -13.12
C ASP A 175 -7.32 11.15 -13.76
N THR A 176 -8.65 11.08 -13.72
CA THR A 176 -9.45 9.98 -14.21
C THR A 176 -10.77 10.55 -14.68
N PHE A 177 -11.22 10.19 -15.87
CA PHE A 177 -12.54 10.56 -16.37
C PHE A 177 -13.06 9.50 -17.32
N LEU A 178 -14.38 9.34 -17.34
CA LEU A 178 -15.08 8.36 -18.16
C LEU A 178 -15.41 8.96 -19.54
N TRP A 179 -15.75 8.10 -20.50
CA TRP A 179 -16.18 8.54 -21.83
C TRP A 179 -17.38 9.51 -21.78
N ARG A 180 -18.36 9.21 -20.93
CA ARG A 180 -19.53 10.10 -20.70
C ARG A 180 -19.15 11.50 -20.20
N ASP A 181 -18.01 11.63 -19.50
CA ASP A 181 -17.53 12.92 -19.02
C ASP A 181 -16.98 13.73 -20.20
N TYR A 182 -16.23 13.08 -21.09
CA TYR A 182 -15.77 13.66 -22.34
C TYR A 182 -16.93 14.07 -23.25
N GLU A 183 -17.91 13.19 -23.49
CA GLU A 183 -19.10 13.49 -24.31
C GLU A 183 -19.89 14.69 -23.76
N PHE A 184 -20.00 14.80 -22.44
CA PHE A 184 -20.70 15.91 -21.81
C PHE A 184 -20.11 17.26 -22.19
N TYR A 185 -18.78 17.37 -22.28
CA TYR A 185 -18.06 18.59 -22.67
C TYR A 185 -17.85 18.71 -24.18
N ALA A 186 -17.81 17.59 -24.92
CA ALA A 186 -17.70 17.56 -26.37
C ALA A 186 -19.05 17.84 -27.08
N ALA A 187 -20.14 18.00 -26.33
CA ALA A 187 -21.46 18.31 -26.85
C ALA A 187 -21.43 19.57 -27.74
N GLU A 188 -22.11 19.52 -28.88
CA GLU A 188 -22.14 20.66 -29.79
C GLU A 188 -23.08 21.78 -29.31
N GLY A 189 -22.85 22.99 -29.82
CA GLY A 189 -23.72 24.16 -29.61
C GLY A 189 -23.57 24.83 -28.25
N ASN A 190 -24.63 25.52 -27.82
CA ASN A 190 -24.63 26.30 -26.57
C ASN A 190 -24.38 25.45 -25.30
N PRO A 191 -24.95 24.23 -25.15
CA PRO A 191 -24.70 23.41 -23.96
C PRO A 191 -23.21 23.09 -23.76
N GLY A 192 -22.51 22.62 -24.81
CA GLY A 192 -21.07 22.35 -24.73
C GLY A 192 -20.27 23.58 -24.31
N LYS A 193 -20.59 24.74 -24.91
CA LYS A 193 -19.95 26.02 -24.57
C LYS A 193 -20.16 26.39 -23.09
N PHE A 194 -21.37 26.31 -22.56
CA PHE A 194 -21.65 26.65 -21.16
C PHE A 194 -20.98 25.68 -20.19
N ARG A 195 -20.96 24.39 -20.52
CA ARG A 195 -20.27 23.36 -19.74
C ARG A 195 -18.77 23.57 -19.76
N GLY A 196 -18.18 23.82 -20.92
CA GLY A 196 -16.77 24.17 -21.07
C GLY A 196 -16.40 25.43 -20.28
N GLN A 197 -17.27 26.46 -20.27
CA GLN A 197 -17.08 27.65 -19.43
C GLN A 197 -17.12 27.32 -17.93
N ALA A 198 -18.09 26.51 -17.48
CA ALA A 198 -18.18 26.09 -16.09
C ALA A 198 -16.94 25.32 -15.62
N ALA A 199 -16.46 24.36 -16.42
CA ALA A 199 -15.22 23.63 -16.17
C ALA A 199 -13.97 24.51 -16.33
N GLY A 200 -14.02 25.54 -17.17
CA GLY A 200 -12.98 26.57 -17.25
C GLY A 200 -12.81 27.31 -15.92
N VAL A 201 -13.93 27.68 -15.29
CA VAL A 201 -13.94 28.37 -13.98
C VAL A 201 -13.53 27.43 -12.84
N TYR A 202 -14.04 26.19 -12.80
CA TYR A 202 -13.73 25.21 -11.74
C TYR A 202 -13.24 23.87 -12.32
N PRO A 203 -11.99 23.78 -12.79
CA PRO A 203 -11.49 22.60 -13.49
C PRO A 203 -11.53 21.32 -12.64
N LEU A 204 -11.21 21.45 -11.34
CA LEU A 204 -11.28 20.36 -10.37
C LEU A 204 -12.69 19.75 -10.20
N LEU A 205 -13.74 20.50 -10.54
CA LEU A 205 -15.13 20.06 -10.39
C LEU A 205 -15.71 19.53 -11.70
N ALA A 206 -14.93 19.44 -12.78
CA ALA A 206 -15.44 19.11 -14.10
C ALA A 206 -16.13 17.74 -14.14
N SER A 207 -15.50 16.67 -13.64
CA SER A 207 -16.15 15.35 -13.56
C SER A 207 -17.36 15.35 -12.60
N TYR A 208 -17.31 16.16 -11.53
CA TYR A 208 -18.39 16.27 -10.56
C TYR A 208 -19.64 16.94 -11.16
N PHE A 209 -19.48 17.93 -12.04
CA PHE A 209 -20.59 18.51 -12.80
C PHE A 209 -21.32 17.46 -13.64
N VAL A 210 -20.59 16.52 -14.23
CA VAL A 210 -21.18 15.42 -15.01
C VAL A 210 -21.98 14.48 -14.10
N GLN A 211 -21.50 14.22 -12.89
CA GLN A 211 -22.11 13.24 -11.99
C GLN A 211 -23.36 13.77 -11.26
N ARG A 212 -23.60 15.08 -11.23
CA ARG A 212 -24.70 15.69 -10.48
C ARG A 212 -25.76 16.30 -11.40
N PRO A 213 -26.95 15.68 -11.53
CA PRO A 213 -28.02 16.18 -12.39
C PRO A 213 -28.52 17.60 -12.05
N SER A 214 -28.40 18.03 -10.79
CA SER A 214 -28.72 19.40 -10.37
C SER A 214 -27.72 20.42 -10.94
N LEU A 215 -26.42 20.11 -10.92
CA LEU A 215 -25.39 20.97 -11.48
C LEU A 215 -25.45 21.03 -13.01
N LYS A 216 -25.70 19.88 -13.67
CA LYS A 216 -25.94 19.85 -15.13
C LYS A 216 -27.03 20.84 -15.54
N ARG A 217 -28.19 20.75 -14.90
CA ARG A 217 -29.33 21.64 -15.16
C ARG A 217 -28.97 23.09 -14.87
N ALA A 218 -28.33 23.38 -13.74
CA ALA A 218 -27.92 24.74 -13.40
C ALA A 218 -26.96 25.34 -14.45
N ILE A 219 -26.03 24.55 -15.00
CA ILE A 219 -25.10 24.99 -16.05
C ILE A 219 -25.85 25.22 -17.37
N ASP A 220 -26.67 24.27 -17.79
CA ASP A 220 -27.42 24.36 -19.06
C ASP A 220 -28.43 25.52 -19.04
N ASP A 221 -29.04 25.79 -17.88
CA ASP A 221 -29.98 26.90 -17.64
C ASP A 221 -29.27 28.25 -17.32
N GLN A 222 -27.93 28.31 -17.36
CA GLN A 222 -27.11 29.48 -17.05
C GLN A 222 -27.39 30.12 -15.67
N GLN A 223 -27.69 29.28 -14.68
CA GLN A 223 -27.84 29.72 -13.29
C GLN A 223 -26.50 30.09 -12.67
N SER A 224 -26.53 30.76 -11.51
CA SER A 224 -25.32 31.06 -10.72
C SER A 224 -24.61 29.77 -10.33
N LEU A 225 -23.48 29.48 -10.98
CA LEU A 225 -22.69 28.26 -10.75
C LEU A 225 -22.21 28.16 -9.30
N THR A 226 -21.84 29.29 -8.68
CA THR A 226 -21.42 29.34 -7.27
C THR A 226 -22.54 28.85 -6.35
N ASP A 227 -23.77 29.36 -6.52
CA ASP A 227 -24.89 28.99 -5.65
C ASP A 227 -25.31 27.53 -5.89
N ALA A 228 -25.26 27.08 -7.15
CA ALA A 228 -25.54 25.69 -7.51
C ALA A 228 -24.53 24.72 -6.88
N VAL A 229 -23.23 25.04 -6.91
CA VAL A 229 -22.18 24.21 -6.28
C VAL A 229 -22.33 24.16 -4.77
N ILE A 230 -22.55 25.32 -4.12
CA ILE A 230 -22.81 25.37 -2.67
C ILE A 230 -24.01 24.50 -2.31
N ALA A 231 -25.11 24.59 -3.06
CA ALA A 231 -26.31 23.79 -2.85
C ALA A 231 -26.05 22.29 -3.08
N ALA A 232 -25.24 21.91 -4.07
CA ALA A 232 -24.95 20.52 -4.40
C ALA A 232 -24.11 19.80 -3.34
N PHE A 233 -23.17 20.49 -2.70
CA PHE A 233 -22.41 19.93 -1.57
C PHE A 233 -23.19 20.00 -0.25
N GLY A 234 -24.17 20.90 -0.14
CA GLY A 234 -25.10 20.95 0.97
C GLY A 234 -24.45 21.33 2.30
N LYS A 235 -25.00 20.75 3.37
CA LYS A 235 -24.55 20.96 4.75
C LYS A 235 -24.00 19.67 5.33
N ASN A 236 -22.98 19.78 6.18
CA ASN A 236 -22.50 18.65 6.97
C ASN A 236 -23.55 18.26 8.04
N LYS A 237 -23.30 17.19 8.81
CA LYS A 237 -24.20 16.75 9.89
C LYS A 237 -24.43 17.79 10.99
N ARG A 238 -23.51 18.75 11.15
CA ARG A 238 -23.64 19.88 12.08
C ARG A 238 -24.51 21.00 11.51
N GLY A 239 -25.02 20.85 10.29
CA GLY A 239 -25.81 21.88 9.60
C GLY A 239 -24.98 23.02 9.02
N GLU A 240 -23.65 22.89 9.01
CA GLU A 240 -22.73 23.89 8.47
C GLU A 240 -22.56 23.67 6.96
N VAL A 241 -22.49 24.75 6.20
CA VAL A 241 -22.31 24.67 4.74
C VAL A 241 -20.91 24.13 4.45
N VAL A 242 -20.83 23.02 3.70
CA VAL A 242 -19.54 22.38 3.38
C VAL A 242 -18.71 23.30 2.48
N VAL A 243 -19.31 23.84 1.42
CA VAL A 243 -18.58 24.69 0.46
C VAL A 243 -18.97 26.14 0.64
N THR A 244 -18.00 26.98 0.99
CA THR A 244 -18.23 28.43 1.10
C THR A 244 -17.86 29.14 -0.21
N LYS A 245 -18.41 30.34 -0.43
CA LYS A 245 -18.01 31.21 -1.55
C LYS A 245 -16.52 31.55 -1.51
N GLY A 246 -15.95 31.73 -0.32
CA GLY A 246 -14.52 32.00 -0.14
C GLY A 246 -13.64 30.84 -0.64
N LEU A 247 -14.04 29.60 -0.33
CA LEU A 247 -13.36 28.40 -0.84
C LEU A 247 -13.48 28.31 -2.36
N LEU A 248 -14.68 28.49 -2.93
CA LEU A 248 -14.86 28.44 -4.38
C LEU A 248 -13.99 29.46 -5.09
N ASN A 249 -13.91 30.70 -4.60
CA ASN A 249 -13.03 31.71 -5.18
C ASN A 249 -11.55 31.28 -5.20
N ARG A 250 -11.09 30.49 -4.22
CA ARG A 250 -9.72 29.95 -4.20
C ARG A 250 -9.51 28.78 -5.17
N MET A 251 -10.56 28.00 -5.42
CA MET A 251 -10.54 26.89 -6.37
C MET A 251 -10.66 27.35 -7.84
N GLN A 252 -10.95 28.63 -8.09
CA GLN A 252 -11.10 29.13 -9.45
C GLN A 252 -9.80 28.98 -10.25
N ASN A 253 -9.92 28.44 -11.45
CA ASN A 253 -8.81 28.19 -12.38
C ASN A 253 -7.72 27.25 -11.85
N VAL A 254 -7.92 26.60 -10.70
CA VAL A 254 -7.01 25.58 -10.21
C VAL A 254 -7.18 24.34 -11.08
N ASP A 255 -6.14 23.94 -11.78
CA ASP A 255 -6.15 22.81 -12.70
C ASP A 255 -5.10 21.73 -12.38
N TRP A 256 -4.59 21.75 -11.16
CA TRP A 256 -3.67 20.75 -10.65
C TRP A 256 -4.34 19.39 -10.42
N PRO A 257 -3.65 18.27 -10.68
CA PRO A 257 -4.20 16.92 -10.54
C PRO A 257 -4.63 16.62 -9.09
N LEU A 258 -5.68 15.82 -8.92
CA LEU A 258 -6.16 15.37 -7.60
C LEU A 258 -5.35 14.19 -7.05
N ASN A 259 -4.42 13.67 -7.84
CA ASN A 259 -3.65 12.47 -7.61
C ASN A 259 -4.50 11.29 -7.09
N GLY A 260 -5.65 11.04 -7.70
CA GLY A 260 -6.54 9.92 -7.40
C GLY A 260 -7.49 10.13 -6.20
N ILE A 261 -7.56 11.35 -5.66
CA ILE A 261 -8.50 11.68 -4.59
C ILE A 261 -9.87 12.01 -5.18
N PRO A 262 -10.96 11.39 -4.69
CA PRO A 262 -12.31 11.76 -5.09
C PRO A 262 -12.60 13.25 -4.85
N VAL A 263 -13.27 13.91 -5.80
CA VAL A 263 -13.55 15.36 -5.75
C VAL A 263 -14.28 15.77 -4.47
N ASP A 264 -15.22 14.96 -4.01
CA ASP A 264 -15.97 15.20 -2.78
C ASP A 264 -15.08 15.16 -1.53
N THR A 265 -14.17 14.19 -1.46
CA THR A 265 -13.18 14.07 -0.39
C THR A 265 -12.22 15.26 -0.40
N MET A 266 -11.78 15.69 -1.59
CA MET A 266 -10.92 16.86 -1.75
C MET A 266 -11.60 18.16 -1.28
N VAL A 267 -12.81 18.41 -1.78
CA VAL A 267 -13.60 19.59 -1.43
C VAL A 267 -13.92 19.59 0.06
N TYR A 268 -14.26 18.43 0.62
CA TYR A 268 -14.44 18.29 2.05
C TYR A 268 -13.15 18.66 2.81
N ALA A 269 -12.00 18.08 2.47
CA ALA A 269 -10.72 18.41 3.11
C ALA A 269 -10.38 19.92 3.03
N LEU A 270 -10.61 20.54 1.88
CA LEU A 270 -10.42 21.98 1.70
C LEU A 270 -11.39 22.84 2.53
N SER A 271 -12.62 22.38 2.72
CA SER A 271 -13.59 23.08 3.59
C SER A 271 -13.19 23.10 5.05
N GLN A 272 -12.38 22.12 5.44
CA GLN A 272 -11.97 21.93 6.82
C GLN A 272 -10.75 22.79 7.22
N ILE A 273 -10.10 23.45 6.26
CA ILE A 273 -8.95 24.32 6.52
C ILE A 273 -9.32 25.79 6.38
N PRO A 274 -8.64 26.69 7.13
CA PRO A 274 -8.74 28.12 6.90
C PRO A 274 -8.35 28.48 5.46
N THR A 275 -9.01 29.49 4.88
CA THR A 275 -8.79 29.90 3.48
C THR A 275 -7.36 30.37 3.18
N GLU A 276 -6.63 30.82 4.20
CA GLU A 276 -5.22 31.20 4.14
C GLU A 276 -4.26 30.01 4.08
N TRP A 277 -4.75 28.79 4.35
CA TRP A 277 -3.97 27.55 4.20
C TRP A 277 -4.23 26.86 2.86
N PHE A 278 -4.99 27.48 1.95
CA PHE A 278 -5.18 26.95 0.61
C PHE A 278 -3.83 26.83 -0.11
N PRO A 279 -3.52 25.69 -0.77
CA PRO A 279 -2.24 25.51 -1.46
C PRO A 279 -1.97 26.60 -2.50
N SER A 280 -0.78 27.21 -2.45
CA SER A 280 -0.45 28.39 -3.27
C SER A 280 0.06 28.05 -4.67
N ASP A 281 0.58 26.86 -4.87
CA ASP A 281 1.15 26.37 -6.12
C ASP A 281 0.96 24.85 -6.25
N GLU A 282 1.39 24.29 -7.38
CA GLU A 282 1.24 22.86 -7.71
C GLU A 282 1.97 21.93 -6.73
N ALA A 283 3.14 22.32 -6.23
CA ALA A 283 3.91 21.50 -5.29
C ALA A 283 3.25 21.46 -3.92
N GLU A 284 2.74 22.61 -3.45
CA GLU A 284 1.92 22.69 -2.24
C GLU A 284 0.61 21.90 -2.40
N TRP A 285 0.01 21.93 -3.58
CA TRP A 285 -1.21 21.17 -3.89
C TRP A 285 -0.95 19.66 -3.88
N GLU A 286 0.13 19.21 -4.51
CA GLU A 286 0.52 17.80 -4.51
C GLU A 286 0.74 17.28 -3.08
N ALA A 287 1.44 18.07 -2.24
CA ALA A 287 1.66 17.74 -0.84
C ALA A 287 0.35 17.71 -0.03
N PHE A 288 -0.57 18.64 -0.29
CA PHE A 288 -1.90 18.66 0.31
C PHE A 288 -2.72 17.42 -0.11
N CYS A 289 -2.69 17.05 -1.38
CA CYS A 289 -3.29 15.82 -1.89
C CYS A 289 -2.72 14.59 -1.18
N ASP A 290 -1.39 14.46 -1.08
CA ASP A 290 -0.76 13.34 -0.38
C ASP A 290 -1.22 13.22 1.08
N ILE A 291 -1.26 14.34 1.81
CA ILE A 291 -1.71 14.37 3.20
C ILE A 291 -3.20 14.05 3.30
N THR A 292 -4.03 14.56 2.38
CA THR A 292 -5.46 14.28 2.35
C THR A 292 -5.75 12.82 2.04
N ALA A 293 -5.05 12.24 1.06
CA ALA A 293 -5.17 10.83 0.68
C ALA A 293 -4.69 9.85 1.78
N THR A 294 -3.89 10.34 2.73
CA THR A 294 -3.33 9.55 3.83
C THR A 294 -3.95 9.96 5.16
N VAL A 295 -3.38 10.97 5.83
CA VAL A 295 -3.84 11.50 7.12
C VAL A 295 -5.31 11.88 7.08
N GLY A 296 -5.75 12.61 6.05
CA GLY A 296 -7.15 12.98 5.89
C GLY A 296 -8.07 11.76 5.77
N HIS A 297 -7.69 10.78 4.95
CA HIS A 297 -8.45 9.55 4.77
C HIS A 297 -8.62 8.76 6.07
N PHE A 298 -7.57 8.64 6.89
CA PHE A 298 -7.62 7.85 8.12
C PHE A 298 -8.35 8.56 9.26
N PHE A 299 -8.24 9.88 9.37
CA PHE A 299 -8.77 10.61 10.54
C PHE A 299 -10.02 11.46 10.24
N LEU A 300 -10.32 11.74 8.97
CA LEU A 300 -11.48 12.54 8.55
C LEU A 300 -12.58 11.73 7.87
N LYS A 301 -12.40 10.45 7.51
CA LYS A 301 -13.47 9.68 6.85
C LYS A 301 -14.66 9.35 7.75
N ASP A 302 -14.46 9.31 9.06
CA ASP A 302 -15.54 9.02 10.02
C ASP A 302 -16.32 10.28 10.46
N VAL A 303 -16.22 11.39 9.73
CA VAL A 303 -16.80 12.72 10.04
C VAL A 303 -18.30 12.74 10.28
N ASP A 304 -18.95 11.63 9.98
CA ASP A 304 -20.32 11.38 10.37
C ASP A 304 -20.52 11.26 11.91
N GLY A 305 -19.42 11.24 12.67
CA GLY A 305 -19.36 11.35 14.13
C GLY A 305 -17.94 11.48 14.72
N SER A 306 -16.89 11.62 13.91
CA SER A 306 -15.51 11.59 14.40
C SER A 306 -15.15 12.78 15.28
N SER A 307 -14.36 12.47 16.30
CA SER A 307 -13.80 13.41 17.28
C SER A 307 -12.68 14.30 16.75
N PHE A 308 -12.28 14.13 15.48
CA PHE A 308 -11.12 14.79 14.93
C PHE A 308 -11.50 16.10 14.24
N ASP A 309 -11.20 17.19 14.94
CA ASP A 309 -11.17 18.51 14.32
C ASP A 309 -10.00 18.59 13.33
N ALA A 310 -10.31 18.68 12.05
CA ALA A 310 -9.34 18.83 10.97
C ALA A 310 -8.42 20.04 11.17
N LYS A 311 -8.92 21.13 11.76
CA LYS A 311 -8.11 22.30 12.09
C LYS A 311 -7.01 21.96 13.09
N SER A 312 -7.32 21.11 14.07
CA SER A 312 -6.33 20.57 15.01
C SER A 312 -5.36 19.61 14.32
N LEU A 313 -5.86 18.72 13.45
CA LEU A 313 -5.05 17.74 12.74
C LEU A 313 -3.99 18.39 11.82
N PHE A 314 -4.38 19.44 11.10
CA PHE A 314 -3.50 20.20 10.22
C PHE A 314 -2.86 21.42 10.92
N ALA A 315 -3.01 21.52 12.25
CA ALA A 315 -2.43 22.61 13.00
C ALA A 315 -0.91 22.68 12.78
N GLY A 316 -0.44 23.88 12.50
CA GLY A 316 0.97 24.14 12.22
C GLY A 316 1.39 23.92 10.77
N CYS A 317 0.49 23.59 9.83
CA CYS A 317 0.84 23.62 8.40
C CYS A 317 1.05 25.07 7.92
N GLY A 318 0.17 25.99 8.31
CA GLY A 318 0.24 27.41 7.94
C GLY A 318 0.22 27.66 6.42
N GLY A 319 -0.42 26.76 5.66
CA GLY A 319 -0.40 26.76 4.18
C GLY A 319 0.89 26.23 3.55
N LYS A 320 1.89 25.84 4.35
CA LYS A 320 3.17 25.25 3.89
C LYS A 320 3.09 23.72 3.92
N TRP A 321 2.30 23.15 3.03
CA TRP A 321 2.02 21.72 2.91
C TRP A 321 3.25 20.88 2.59
N VAL A 322 4.16 21.34 1.73
CA VAL A 322 5.41 20.61 1.43
C VAL A 322 6.23 20.42 2.71
N GLN A 323 6.46 21.51 3.45
CA GLN A 323 7.18 21.46 4.72
C GLN A 323 6.42 20.67 5.79
N PHE A 324 5.10 20.73 5.79
CA PHE A 324 4.27 19.98 6.72
C PHE A 324 4.33 18.46 6.44
N ARG A 325 4.31 18.05 5.16
CA ARG A 325 4.53 16.66 4.70
C ARG A 325 5.90 16.14 5.17
N GLU A 326 6.95 16.95 5.03
CA GLU A 326 8.29 16.62 5.54
C GLU A 326 8.32 16.51 7.06
N ARG A 327 7.67 17.41 7.81
CA ARG A 327 7.58 17.32 9.28
C ARG A 327 6.84 16.07 9.74
N ILE A 328 5.76 15.68 9.05
CA ILE A 328 5.03 14.44 9.30
C ILE A 328 5.96 13.23 9.11
N ALA A 329 6.65 13.17 7.97
CA ALA A 329 7.58 12.08 7.68
C ALA A 329 8.71 12.01 8.71
N ASN A 330 9.27 13.15 9.12
CA ASN A 330 10.29 13.23 10.18
C ASN A 330 9.77 12.74 11.54
N ALA A 331 8.55 13.11 11.92
CA ALA A 331 7.97 12.73 13.21
C ALA A 331 7.73 11.22 13.32
N TYR A 332 7.42 10.56 12.21
CA TYR A 332 7.26 9.11 12.17
C TYR A 332 8.60 8.37 12.01
N THR A 333 9.55 8.95 11.27
CA THR A 333 10.82 8.29 10.95
C THR A 333 11.56 7.88 12.22
N ASN A 334 11.93 6.60 12.31
CA ASN A 334 12.72 6.11 13.41
C ASN A 334 14.15 6.67 13.32
N THR A 335 14.46 7.63 14.19
CA THR A 335 15.79 8.26 14.25
C THR A 335 16.73 7.54 15.20
N ARG A 336 16.26 6.47 15.87
CA ARG A 336 17.12 5.66 16.72
C ARG A 336 18.16 4.92 15.90
N PRO A 337 19.36 4.74 16.47
CA PRO A 337 20.36 3.92 15.82
C PRO A 337 19.84 2.47 15.68
N PRO A 338 20.37 1.71 14.71
CA PRO A 338 20.04 0.29 14.56
C PRO A 338 20.28 -0.51 15.84
N GLU A 339 19.58 -1.64 16.00
CA GLU A 339 19.78 -2.52 17.16
C GLU A 339 21.25 -2.95 17.29
N GLY A 340 21.69 -3.14 18.54
CA GLY A 340 23.07 -3.49 18.85
C GLY A 340 24.04 -2.32 18.76
N SER A 341 23.63 -1.14 18.30
CA SER A 341 24.49 0.06 18.34
C SER A 341 24.68 0.53 19.78
N THR A 342 25.92 0.58 20.27
CA THR A 342 26.20 1.25 21.55
C THR A 342 26.33 2.76 21.41
N GLU A 343 26.43 3.44 22.54
CA GLU A 343 26.72 4.87 22.61
C GLU A 343 28.04 5.24 21.90
N ILE A 344 29.04 4.35 21.89
CA ILE A 344 30.31 4.56 21.19
C ILE A 344 30.08 4.56 19.67
N THR A 345 29.33 3.56 19.17
CA THR A 345 28.97 3.46 17.75
C THR A 345 28.17 4.68 17.29
N VAL A 346 27.21 5.13 18.09
CA VAL A 346 26.41 6.33 17.79
C VAL A 346 27.29 7.57 17.72
N LYS A 347 28.13 7.82 18.74
CA LYS A 347 29.04 8.97 18.78
C LYS A 347 30.02 8.96 17.62
N PHE A 348 30.53 7.79 17.24
CA PHE A 348 31.39 7.63 16.07
C PHE A 348 30.69 8.13 14.80
N PHE A 349 29.47 7.67 14.52
CA PHE A 349 28.73 8.11 13.33
C PHE A 349 28.32 9.58 13.39
N GLU A 350 27.99 10.09 14.56
CA GLU A 350 27.67 11.50 14.73
C GLU A 350 28.85 12.42 14.41
N GLN A 351 30.08 11.96 14.65
CA GLN A 351 31.31 12.69 14.33
C GLN A 351 31.82 12.43 12.90
N ALA A 352 31.69 11.20 12.40
CA ALA A 352 32.29 10.78 11.14
C ALA A 352 31.43 11.13 9.91
N VAL A 353 30.13 11.34 10.07
CA VAL A 353 29.22 11.71 8.98
C VAL A 353 29.12 13.23 8.86
N SER A 354 29.39 13.77 7.68
CA SER A 354 29.15 15.19 7.36
C SER A 354 27.66 15.48 7.18
N TRP A 355 26.90 15.53 8.28
CA TRP A 355 25.43 15.66 8.25
C TRP A 355 24.94 16.89 7.47
N ASP A 356 25.65 18.02 7.58
CA ASP A 356 25.29 19.26 6.88
C ASP A 356 25.44 19.15 5.36
N GLU A 357 26.46 18.42 4.88
CA GLU A 357 26.66 18.17 3.44
C GLU A 357 25.53 17.28 2.88
N LEU A 358 25.07 16.29 3.66
CA LEU A 358 23.99 15.41 3.24
C LEU A 358 22.62 16.12 3.19
N ARG A 359 22.38 17.12 4.05
CA ARG A 359 21.11 17.88 4.10
C ARG A 359 20.82 18.71 2.85
N GLY A 360 21.78 18.92 1.95
CA GLY A 360 21.57 19.58 0.66
C GLY A 360 21.18 18.63 -0.47
N LEU A 361 21.29 17.31 -0.27
CA LEU A 361 21.23 16.33 -1.35
C LEU A 361 19.85 15.67 -1.49
N PRO A 362 19.47 15.19 -2.69
CA PRO A 362 18.32 14.30 -2.88
C PRO A 362 18.49 12.99 -2.11
N ARG A 363 17.38 12.40 -1.62
CA ARG A 363 17.39 11.18 -0.80
C ARG A 363 18.15 10.02 -1.46
N GLN A 364 18.01 9.81 -2.77
CA GLN A 364 18.71 8.75 -3.51
C GLN A 364 20.22 8.92 -3.45
N LYS A 365 20.71 10.16 -3.55
CA LYS A 365 22.14 10.46 -3.45
C LYS A 365 22.65 10.30 -2.02
N VAL A 366 21.85 10.70 -1.02
CA VAL A 366 22.16 10.46 0.40
C VAL A 366 22.28 8.96 0.67
N ALA A 367 21.37 8.14 0.15
CA ALA A 367 21.41 6.68 0.32
C ALA A 367 22.70 6.05 -0.24
N VAL A 368 23.07 6.42 -1.47
CA VAL A 368 24.32 5.95 -2.10
C VAL A 368 25.56 6.40 -1.30
N LEU A 369 25.59 7.66 -0.84
CA LEU A 369 26.72 8.16 -0.05
C LEU A 369 26.80 7.50 1.33
N ALA A 370 25.66 7.27 1.99
CA ALA A 370 25.60 6.57 3.26
C ALA A 370 26.10 5.12 3.12
N GLU A 371 25.66 4.41 2.06
CA GLU A 371 26.11 3.05 1.78
C GLU A 371 27.61 3.00 1.48
N ASN A 372 28.12 3.88 0.60
CA ASN A 372 29.55 3.97 0.30
C ASN A 372 30.38 4.30 1.53
N PHE A 373 29.93 5.25 2.35
CA PHE A 373 30.58 5.61 3.59
C PHE A 373 30.67 4.41 4.54
N VAL A 374 29.53 3.75 4.81
CA VAL A 374 29.51 2.60 5.71
C VAL A 374 30.34 1.43 5.15
N ASN A 375 30.35 1.21 3.83
CA ASN A 375 31.18 0.17 3.19
C ASN A 375 32.68 0.49 3.21
N SER A 376 33.06 1.78 3.24
CA SER A 376 34.46 2.20 3.33
C SER A 376 35.09 1.96 4.71
N LEU A 377 34.27 1.78 5.76
CA LEU A 377 34.75 1.50 7.10
C LEU A 377 35.36 0.10 7.15
N GLN A 378 36.67 -0.01 7.32
CA GLN A 378 37.34 -1.33 7.39
C GLN A 378 36.82 -2.14 8.58
N ASN A 379 36.64 -1.50 9.74
CA ASN A 379 36.07 -2.08 10.93
C ASN A 379 34.92 -1.19 11.43
N LEU A 380 33.76 -1.79 11.71
CA LEU A 380 32.77 -1.14 12.56
C LEU A 380 33.26 -1.23 14.01
N PRO A 381 32.88 -0.27 14.88
CA PRO A 381 33.27 -0.31 16.28
C PRO A 381 32.86 -1.62 16.98
N GLU A 382 31.81 -2.30 16.50
CA GLU A 382 31.19 -3.45 17.15
C GLU A 382 30.74 -4.52 16.16
N GLU A 383 30.95 -5.79 16.53
CA GLU A 383 30.41 -6.96 15.83
C GLU A 383 28.90 -7.08 16.12
N GLY A 384 28.06 -7.10 15.09
CA GLY A 384 26.62 -7.36 15.21
C GLY A 384 25.70 -6.31 14.58
N VAL A 385 26.19 -5.07 14.37
CA VAL A 385 25.39 -4.04 13.69
C VAL A 385 25.49 -4.20 12.17
N ASN A 386 24.34 -4.34 11.52
CA ASN A 386 24.30 -4.50 10.07
C ASN A 386 24.61 -3.17 9.35
N ARG A 387 25.58 -3.19 8.44
CA ARG A 387 26.01 -2.03 7.65
C ARG A 387 24.86 -1.38 6.87
N ARG A 388 23.96 -2.18 6.30
CA ARG A 388 22.79 -1.69 5.57
C ARG A 388 21.82 -0.93 6.47
N ASP A 389 21.70 -1.34 7.73
CA ASP A 389 20.81 -0.69 8.70
C ASP A 389 21.39 0.65 9.14
N ILE A 390 22.71 0.72 9.31
CA ILE A 390 23.41 2.00 9.55
C ILE A 390 23.22 2.95 8.37
N ALA A 391 23.41 2.48 7.13
CA ALA A 391 23.22 3.30 5.93
C ALA A 391 21.77 3.79 5.81
N THR A 392 20.80 2.93 6.11
CA THR A 392 19.37 3.26 6.12
C THR A 392 19.06 4.27 7.22
N TRP A 393 19.61 4.09 8.42
CA TRP A 393 19.48 5.02 9.54
C TRP A 393 20.06 6.39 9.22
N ILE A 394 21.28 6.48 8.67
CA ILE A 394 21.89 7.74 8.22
C ILE A 394 20.98 8.43 7.19
N THR A 395 20.51 7.66 6.19
CA THR A 395 19.62 8.18 5.15
C THR A 395 18.33 8.76 5.74
N ASN A 396 17.67 8.00 6.61
CA ASN A 396 16.43 8.38 7.25
C ASN A 396 16.60 9.56 8.21
N LYS A 397 17.73 9.66 8.92
CA LYS A 397 18.07 10.77 9.82
C LYS A 397 18.29 12.09 9.06
N VAL A 398 18.75 12.05 7.81
CA VAL A 398 18.96 13.26 6.97
C VAL A 398 17.73 13.59 6.11
N ARG A 399 17.15 12.59 5.46
CA ARG A 399 16.08 12.72 4.47
C ARG A 399 15.05 11.64 4.75
N PRO A 400 13.98 11.86 5.52
CA PRO A 400 12.93 10.86 5.74
C PRO A 400 12.25 10.46 4.41
N ASN A 401 11.59 9.31 4.38
CA ASN A 401 10.79 8.92 3.22
C ASN A 401 9.46 9.71 3.24
N ILE A 402 9.36 10.71 2.37
CA ILE A 402 8.17 11.59 2.27
C ILE A 402 7.11 11.06 1.29
N SER A 403 7.30 9.87 0.72
CA SER A 403 6.34 9.31 -0.23
C SER A 403 4.97 9.09 0.43
N ARG A 404 3.91 9.22 -0.38
CA ARG A 404 2.55 8.90 0.04
C ARG A 404 2.44 7.51 0.68
N ALA A 405 3.14 6.50 0.13
CA ALA A 405 3.15 5.15 0.66
C ALA A 405 3.74 5.09 2.07
N ALA A 406 4.85 5.79 2.33
CA ALA A 406 5.45 5.85 3.66
C ALA A 406 4.53 6.53 4.68
N ILE A 407 3.89 7.65 4.31
CA ILE A 407 2.92 8.34 5.20
C ILE A 407 1.68 7.47 5.45
N ARG A 408 1.22 6.73 4.44
CA ARG A 408 0.12 5.77 4.59
C ARG A 408 0.49 4.67 5.59
N ASN A 409 1.70 4.10 5.49
CA ASN A 409 2.16 3.10 6.44
C ASN A 409 2.25 3.68 7.86
N ALA A 410 2.73 4.91 7.99
CA ALA A 410 2.73 5.60 9.27
C ALA A 410 1.31 5.76 9.88
N CYS A 411 0.29 5.99 9.04
CA CYS A 411 -1.11 6.06 9.50
C CYS A 411 -1.62 4.71 9.99
N ILE A 412 -1.20 3.61 9.35
CA ILE A 412 -1.54 2.25 9.77
C ILE A 412 -0.90 1.94 11.12
N ASP A 413 0.38 2.27 11.29
CA ASP A 413 1.05 2.12 12.58
C ASP A 413 0.33 2.92 13.68
N LEU A 414 -0.05 4.17 13.40
CA LEU A 414 -0.82 4.98 14.35
C LEU A 414 -2.17 4.34 14.72
N GLU A 415 -2.81 3.64 13.78
CA GLU A 415 -4.02 2.87 14.01
C GLU A 415 -3.78 1.63 14.89
N ASP A 416 -2.63 0.97 14.75
CA ASP A 416 -2.23 -0.13 15.62
C ASP A 416 -2.03 0.35 17.07
N VAL A 417 -1.51 1.57 17.27
CA VAL A 417 -1.40 2.17 18.61
C VAL A 417 -2.77 2.49 19.20
N ARG A 418 -3.70 3.00 18.38
CA ARG A 418 -5.10 3.24 18.78
C ARG A 418 -5.76 1.95 19.24
N ARG A 419 -5.67 0.90 18.41
CA ARG A 419 -6.24 -0.41 18.68
C ARG A 419 -5.62 -1.06 19.91
N LEU A 420 -4.29 -1.00 20.06
CA LEU A 420 -3.61 -1.55 21.22
C LEU A 420 -4.11 -0.90 22.51
N PHE A 421 -4.25 0.43 22.55
CA PHE A 421 -4.79 1.13 23.72
C PHE A 421 -6.25 0.77 24.02
N SER A 422 -7.07 0.67 22.97
CA SER A 422 -8.46 0.22 23.05
C SER A 422 -8.57 -1.16 23.70
N GLN A 423 -7.81 -2.13 23.19
CA GLN A 423 -7.77 -3.51 23.67
C GLN A 423 -7.17 -3.66 25.07
N LYS A 424 -6.05 -2.98 25.34
CA LYS A 424 -5.28 -3.16 26.58
C LYS A 424 -5.75 -2.29 27.73
N VAL A 425 -6.53 -1.23 27.48
CA VAL A 425 -6.94 -0.28 28.53
C VAL A 425 -8.44 -0.02 28.52
N LEU A 426 -9.01 0.42 27.39
CA LEU A 426 -10.39 0.92 27.39
C LEU A 426 -11.44 -0.17 27.55
N LEU A 427 -11.38 -1.22 26.74
CA LEU A 427 -12.28 -2.37 26.85
C LEU A 427 -12.26 -3.00 28.25
N PRO A 428 -11.10 -3.39 28.81
CA PRO A 428 -11.05 -4.00 30.14
C PRO A 428 -11.49 -3.05 31.25
N LEU A 429 -11.19 -1.74 31.15
CA LEU A 429 -11.66 -0.76 32.13
C LEU A 429 -13.18 -0.56 32.08
N ALA A 430 -13.74 -0.44 30.88
CA ALA A 430 -15.18 -0.30 30.70
C ALA A 430 -15.91 -1.55 31.22
N ALA A 431 -15.40 -2.74 30.90
CA ALA A 431 -15.92 -4.01 31.41
C ALA A 431 -15.83 -4.08 32.94
N TYR A 432 -14.69 -3.71 33.54
CA TYR A 432 -14.51 -3.66 35.00
C TYR A 432 -15.59 -2.82 35.70
N LYS A 433 -15.99 -1.69 35.10
CA LYS A 433 -17.05 -0.82 35.63
C LYS A 433 -18.48 -1.35 35.44
N THR A 434 -18.69 -2.37 34.62
CA THR A 434 -20.00 -3.05 34.57
C THR A 434 -20.25 -3.94 35.78
N GLY A 435 -19.18 -4.43 36.44
CA GLY A 435 -19.26 -5.40 37.54
C GLY A 435 -19.64 -6.82 37.09
N MET A 436 -19.68 -7.10 35.79
CA MET A 436 -19.94 -8.44 35.26
C MET A 436 -18.70 -9.33 35.44
N SER A 437 -18.90 -10.64 35.54
CA SER A 437 -17.80 -11.63 35.70
C SER A 437 -17.26 -12.17 34.38
N GLU A 438 -18.03 -12.01 33.31
CA GLU A 438 -17.74 -12.46 31.94
C GLU A 438 -18.36 -11.44 30.97
N MET A 439 -17.69 -11.18 29.84
CA MET A 439 -18.15 -10.20 28.87
C MET A 439 -17.91 -10.67 27.44
N PRO A 440 -18.96 -11.02 26.68
CA PRO A 440 -18.83 -11.21 25.24
C PRO A 440 -18.65 -9.86 24.54
N ILE A 441 -17.79 -9.80 23.52
CA ILE A 441 -17.58 -8.57 22.74
C ILE A 441 -18.02 -8.70 21.29
N SER A 442 -18.81 -7.73 20.84
CA SER A 442 -19.24 -7.60 19.45
C SER A 442 -18.31 -6.66 18.66
N GLN A 443 -18.47 -6.64 17.34
CA GLN A 443 -17.80 -5.66 16.48
C GLN A 443 -18.12 -4.21 16.89
N LEU A 444 -19.37 -3.94 17.30
CA LEU A 444 -19.79 -2.62 17.77
C LEU A 444 -19.02 -2.17 19.02
N HIS A 445 -18.74 -3.08 19.96
CA HIS A 445 -17.96 -2.76 21.17
C HIS A 445 -16.53 -2.37 20.80
N ARG A 446 -15.92 -3.10 19.86
CA ARG A 446 -14.56 -2.83 19.36
C ARG A 446 -14.49 -1.47 18.64
N GLU A 447 -15.43 -1.20 17.75
CA GLU A 447 -15.50 0.08 17.02
C GLU A 447 -15.70 1.27 17.98
N THR A 448 -16.56 1.11 18.98
CA THR A 448 -16.79 2.15 20.00
C THR A 448 -15.55 2.38 20.86
N ALA A 449 -14.87 1.31 21.29
CA ALA A 449 -13.63 1.41 22.05
C ALA A 449 -12.47 2.00 21.25
N ASP A 450 -12.35 1.63 19.97
CA ASP A 450 -11.37 2.21 19.06
C ASP A 450 -11.63 3.70 18.84
N GLN A 451 -12.89 4.12 18.71
CA GLN A 451 -13.26 5.54 18.63
C GLN A 451 -12.87 6.29 19.92
N ALA A 452 -13.24 5.76 21.08
CA ALA A 452 -12.87 6.32 22.39
C ALA A 452 -11.35 6.41 22.58
N ALA A 453 -10.59 5.43 22.08
CA ALA A 453 -9.13 5.46 22.08
C ALA A 453 -8.59 6.62 21.24
N GLY A 454 -9.17 6.84 20.05
CA GLY A 454 -8.85 8.01 19.22
C GLY A 454 -9.11 9.32 19.95
N GLU A 455 -10.24 9.46 20.64
CA GLU A 455 -10.57 10.65 21.44
C GLU A 455 -9.56 10.93 22.55
N ILE A 456 -9.14 9.89 23.26
CA ILE A 456 -8.23 10.03 24.41
C ILE A 456 -6.79 10.28 23.97
N LEU A 457 -6.33 9.54 22.96
CA LEU A 457 -4.96 9.59 22.48
C LEU A 457 -4.72 10.78 21.55
N PHE A 458 -5.65 11.10 20.65
CA PHE A 458 -5.35 11.91 19.47
C PHE A 458 -6.10 13.25 19.43
N ALA A 459 -7.22 13.42 20.16
CA ALA A 459 -8.02 14.63 20.07
C ALA A 459 -7.22 15.91 20.40
N GLY A 460 -7.39 16.93 19.55
CA GLY A 460 -6.73 18.23 19.69
C GLY A 460 -5.23 18.24 19.38
N LYS A 461 -4.67 17.16 18.83
CA LYS A 461 -3.24 17.08 18.43
C LYS A 461 -3.08 17.28 16.93
N ALA A 462 -1.98 17.93 16.56
CA ALA A 462 -1.53 17.98 15.17
C ALA A 462 -1.01 16.62 14.70
N ALA A 463 -1.12 16.35 13.40
CA ALA A 463 -0.67 15.10 12.79
C ALA A 463 0.79 14.77 13.16
N THR A 464 1.69 15.76 13.15
CA THR A 464 3.09 15.57 13.57
C THR A 464 3.23 15.03 15.00
N ALA A 465 2.39 15.48 15.93
CA ALA A 465 2.38 14.98 17.30
C ALA A 465 1.79 13.56 17.39
N LEU A 466 0.83 13.22 16.52
CA LEU A 466 0.29 11.86 16.43
C LEU A 466 1.35 10.87 15.94
N PHE A 467 2.09 11.22 14.88
CA PHE A 467 3.15 10.38 14.36
C PHE A 467 4.31 10.19 15.36
N GLU A 468 4.62 11.23 16.15
CA GLU A 468 5.59 11.11 17.23
C GLU A 468 5.11 10.15 18.33
N ILE A 469 3.82 10.21 18.71
CA ILE A 469 3.22 9.23 19.62
C ILE A 469 3.32 7.82 19.05
N SER A 470 2.97 7.64 17.78
CA SER A 470 3.07 6.33 17.12
C SER A 470 4.50 5.79 17.19
N ARG A 471 5.49 6.59 16.80
CA ARG A 471 6.90 6.22 16.83
C ARG A 471 7.39 5.86 18.24
N GLN A 472 6.99 6.62 19.25
CA GLN A 472 7.37 6.35 20.64
C GLN A 472 6.68 5.10 21.18
N ALA A 473 5.39 4.91 20.90
CA ALA A 473 4.64 3.73 21.34
C ALA A 473 5.20 2.46 20.70
N HIS A 474 5.49 2.45 19.39
CA HIS A 474 6.07 1.28 18.70
C HIS A 474 7.41 0.83 19.25
N SER A 475 8.18 1.75 19.80
CA SER A 475 9.43 1.36 20.45
C SER A 475 9.33 0.88 21.87
N GLN A 476 8.16 1.07 22.48
CA GLN A 476 7.82 0.49 23.76
C GLN A 476 6.77 -0.61 23.55
N TYR A 477 6.57 -1.08 22.31
CA TYR A 477 5.44 -1.93 21.96
C TYR A 477 5.41 -3.20 22.81
N GLU A 478 6.56 -3.86 23.00
CA GLU A 478 6.69 -5.02 23.87
C GLU A 478 6.27 -4.71 25.32
N ALA A 479 6.72 -3.58 25.87
CA ALA A 479 6.36 -3.15 27.21
C ALA A 479 4.88 -2.78 27.34
N LEU A 480 4.31 -2.08 26.34
CA LEU A 480 2.88 -1.72 26.29
C LEU A 480 1.99 -2.96 26.17
N PHE A 481 2.47 -3.96 25.44
CA PHE A 481 1.73 -5.19 25.20
C PHE A 481 1.76 -6.13 26.40
N ALA A 482 2.91 -6.25 27.07
CA ALA A 482 3.10 -7.03 28.29
C ALA A 482 2.49 -6.37 29.54
N ALA A 483 2.15 -5.08 29.46
CA ALA A 483 1.57 -4.35 30.56
C ALA A 483 0.23 -4.97 31.00
N GLY A 484 0.07 -5.14 32.32
CA GLY A 484 -1.11 -5.77 32.93
C GLY A 484 -0.98 -7.28 33.15
N ILE A 485 -0.01 -7.94 32.51
CA ILE A 485 0.26 -9.35 32.72
C ILE A 485 1.09 -9.50 34.00
N ASP A 486 0.52 -10.12 35.03
CA ASP A 486 1.30 -10.58 36.19
C ASP A 486 2.04 -11.86 35.76
N GLU A 487 3.37 -11.78 35.64
CA GLU A 487 4.21 -12.91 35.19
C GLU A 487 4.06 -14.13 36.10
N ASP A 488 3.88 -13.94 37.42
CA ASP A 488 3.75 -15.04 38.37
C ASP A 488 2.38 -15.71 38.26
N GLU A 489 1.31 -14.92 38.09
CA GLU A 489 -0.04 -15.45 37.86
C GLU A 489 -0.12 -16.16 36.50
N THR A 490 0.51 -15.58 35.48
CA THR A 490 0.57 -16.17 34.13
C THR A 490 1.32 -17.50 34.18
N ARG A 491 2.45 -17.56 34.89
CA ARG A 491 3.18 -18.80 35.14
C ARG A 491 2.35 -19.83 35.91
N ALA A 492 1.45 -19.40 36.80
CA ALA A 492 0.55 -20.29 37.52
C ALA A 492 -0.59 -20.82 36.64
N LYS A 493 -1.26 -19.96 35.86
CA LYS A 493 -2.31 -20.33 34.88
C LYS A 493 -1.76 -21.28 33.82
N LEU A 494 -0.55 -21.02 33.31
CA LEU A 494 0.16 -21.90 32.38
C LEU A 494 0.31 -23.31 32.97
N LYS A 495 0.77 -23.45 34.22
CA LYS A 495 0.91 -24.77 34.87
C LYS A 495 -0.43 -25.54 34.98
N ASP A 496 -1.54 -24.86 35.24
CA ASP A 496 -2.84 -25.51 35.35
C ASP A 496 -3.42 -25.87 33.97
N GLU A 497 -3.22 -25.03 32.96
CA GLU A 497 -3.60 -25.37 31.59
C GLU A 497 -2.71 -26.48 30.99
N GLN A 498 -1.41 -26.53 31.31
CA GLN A 498 -0.53 -27.67 31.00
C GLN A 498 -1.08 -28.96 31.56
N ARG A 499 -1.50 -28.98 32.83
CA ARG A 499 -2.11 -30.16 33.43
C ARG A 499 -3.38 -30.57 32.69
N ARG A 500 -4.21 -29.60 32.29
CA ARG A 500 -5.44 -29.86 31.54
C ARG A 500 -5.16 -30.41 30.14
N ARG A 501 -4.16 -29.88 29.43
CA ARG A 501 -3.76 -30.34 28.09
C ARG A 501 -2.98 -31.65 28.13
N GLN A 502 -2.12 -31.88 29.13
CA GLN A 502 -1.50 -33.19 29.37
C GLN A 502 -2.58 -34.25 29.60
N ALA A 503 -3.60 -33.95 30.41
CA ALA A 503 -4.75 -34.84 30.57
C ALA A 503 -5.53 -35.07 29.26
N MET A 504 -5.64 -34.07 28.36
CA MET A 504 -6.29 -34.23 27.05
C MET A 504 -5.41 -34.97 26.02
N ALA A 505 -4.09 -34.80 26.08
CA ALA A 505 -3.12 -35.51 25.24
C ALA A 505 -3.01 -36.98 25.65
N GLU A 506 -3.10 -37.29 26.95
CA GLU A 506 -3.22 -38.66 27.48
C GLU A 506 -4.48 -39.38 26.97
N ILE A 507 -5.52 -38.64 26.57
CA ILE A 507 -6.75 -39.17 25.96
C ILE A 507 -6.61 -39.30 24.42
N GLY A 508 -5.46 -38.95 23.83
CA GLY A 508 -5.15 -39.17 22.42
C GLY A 508 -5.77 -38.17 21.45
N ILE A 509 -6.13 -36.97 21.93
CA ILE A 509 -6.79 -35.93 21.11
C ILE A 509 -5.78 -35.01 20.40
N TYR A 510 -4.53 -34.92 20.87
CA TYR A 510 -3.50 -34.03 20.30
C TYR A 510 -2.11 -34.70 20.22
N ASP A 511 -1.36 -34.35 19.18
CA ASP A 511 0.07 -34.68 19.05
C ASP A 511 0.88 -33.70 19.93
N THR A 512 1.73 -34.23 20.80
CA THR A 512 2.26 -33.53 22.00
C THR A 512 3.33 -32.47 21.75
N GLU A 513 3.67 -32.15 20.50
CA GLU A 513 4.80 -31.28 20.17
C GLU A 513 4.45 -29.80 19.98
N GLN A 514 3.17 -29.41 19.96
CA GLN A 514 2.77 -27.98 19.89
C GLN A 514 2.83 -27.31 21.27
N GLY A 515 3.52 -26.18 21.35
CA GLY A 515 3.67 -25.37 22.57
C GLY A 515 2.35 -24.77 23.06
N GLU A 516 2.35 -24.33 24.32
CA GLU A 516 1.17 -23.77 25.01
C GLU A 516 0.51 -22.60 24.28
N ASP A 517 1.33 -21.80 23.60
CA ASP A 517 0.99 -20.55 22.91
C ASP A 517 0.84 -20.71 21.39
N ASP A 518 0.75 -21.95 20.92
CA ASP A 518 0.69 -22.27 19.50
C ASP A 518 -0.76 -22.31 18.99
N TRP A 519 -0.94 -21.92 17.72
CA TRP A 519 -2.19 -22.02 16.97
C TRP A 519 -1.98 -22.88 15.72
N PRO A 520 -3.04 -23.47 15.15
CA PRO A 520 -2.89 -24.33 13.98
C PRO A 520 -2.31 -23.55 12.78
N PRO A 521 -1.36 -24.16 12.04
CA PRO A 521 -0.85 -23.56 10.82
C PRO A 521 -1.95 -23.42 9.79
N LEU A 522 -1.95 -22.31 9.03
CA LEU A 522 -2.90 -22.10 7.94
C LEU A 522 -2.83 -23.22 6.89
N CYS A 523 -1.61 -23.58 6.52
CA CYS A 523 -1.25 -24.63 5.56
C CYS A 523 0.09 -25.26 5.97
N PRO A 524 0.51 -26.38 5.37
CA PRO A 524 1.88 -26.87 5.50
C PRO A 524 2.92 -25.85 5.02
N ILE A 525 4.20 -26.06 5.36
CA ILE A 525 5.30 -25.33 4.72
C ILE A 525 5.33 -25.73 3.25
N VAL A 526 5.28 -24.74 2.35
CA VAL A 526 5.31 -24.96 0.90
C VAL A 526 6.40 -24.13 0.25
N GLN A 527 6.88 -24.56 -0.92
CA GLN A 527 7.85 -23.82 -1.72
C GLN A 527 7.22 -23.39 -3.04
N ALA A 528 7.24 -22.09 -3.32
CA ALA A 528 6.79 -21.54 -4.58
C ALA A 528 7.76 -21.92 -5.73
N PRO A 529 7.32 -21.91 -7.01
CA PRO A 529 8.16 -22.27 -8.16
C PRO A 529 9.43 -21.43 -8.32
N ASN A 530 9.46 -20.21 -7.77
CA ASN A 530 10.63 -19.33 -7.76
C ASN A 530 11.59 -19.62 -6.59
N GLY A 531 11.37 -20.69 -5.82
CA GLY A 531 12.24 -21.17 -4.76
C GLY A 531 11.98 -20.56 -3.39
N ILE A 532 11.03 -19.62 -3.26
CA ILE A 532 10.67 -18.99 -1.98
C ILE A 532 9.82 -19.93 -1.14
N PHE A 533 10.21 -20.13 0.12
CA PHE A 533 9.45 -20.89 1.11
C PHE A 533 8.40 -20.02 1.76
N ILE A 534 7.21 -20.60 1.97
CA ILE A 534 6.09 -19.97 2.65
C ILE A 534 5.86 -20.77 3.94
N VAL A 535 6.17 -20.15 5.06
CA VAL A 535 6.22 -20.80 6.37
C VAL A 535 5.13 -20.21 7.27
N PRO A 536 4.15 -21.01 7.72
CA PRO A 536 3.19 -20.54 8.71
C PRO A 536 3.89 -20.25 10.03
N LEU A 537 3.62 -19.09 10.62
CA LEU A 537 4.10 -18.73 11.95
C LEU A 537 3.01 -19.13 12.94
N THR A 538 3.28 -20.18 13.72
CA THR A 538 2.29 -20.86 14.56
C THR A 538 2.42 -20.56 16.03
N SER A 539 3.37 -19.72 16.45
CA SER A 539 3.62 -19.43 17.86
C SER A 539 3.98 -17.98 18.09
N SER A 540 3.78 -17.54 19.33
CA SER A 540 4.13 -16.18 19.76
C SER A 540 5.63 -15.94 19.67
N GLN A 541 6.44 -16.96 19.97
CA GLN A 541 7.89 -16.91 19.81
C GLN A 541 8.28 -16.72 18.34
N LEU A 542 7.70 -17.49 17.41
CA LEU A 542 7.99 -17.37 15.99
C LEU A 542 7.61 -15.99 15.45
N LEU A 543 6.47 -15.43 15.88
CA LEU A 543 6.10 -14.05 15.54
C LEU A 543 7.09 -13.04 16.11
N ALA A 544 7.51 -13.20 17.38
CA ALA A 544 8.47 -12.30 18.02
C ALA A 544 9.83 -12.36 17.31
N GLU A 545 10.32 -13.54 16.95
CA GLU A 545 11.54 -13.72 16.16
C GLU A 545 11.42 -13.14 14.75
N GLU A 546 10.25 -13.29 14.12
CA GLU A 546 9.99 -12.73 12.80
C GLU A 546 9.96 -11.19 12.83
N GLY A 547 9.38 -10.60 13.88
CA GLY A 547 9.30 -9.14 14.04
C GLY A 547 10.53 -8.50 14.68
N ARG A 548 11.41 -9.31 15.29
CA ARG A 548 12.58 -8.86 16.03
C ARG A 548 13.42 -7.89 15.21
N HIS A 549 13.92 -6.88 15.89
CA HIS A 549 14.91 -5.98 15.33
C HIS A 549 16.31 -6.57 15.59
N GLY A 550 17.09 -6.80 14.54
CA GLY A 550 18.37 -7.52 14.62
C GLY A 550 18.29 -9.01 14.27
N HIS A 551 19.17 -9.82 14.89
CA HIS A 551 19.33 -11.24 14.60
C HIS A 551 18.69 -12.13 15.66
N ASN A 552 18.13 -13.26 15.21
CA ASN A 552 17.62 -14.31 16.06
C ASN A 552 18.75 -15.25 16.52
N ALA A 553 18.42 -16.20 17.40
CA ALA A 553 19.39 -17.15 17.94
C ALA A 553 20.04 -18.05 16.86
N ASP A 554 19.34 -18.26 15.74
CA ASP A 554 19.81 -18.97 14.55
C ASP A 554 20.61 -18.06 13.59
N ASN A 555 20.96 -16.85 14.02
CA ASN A 555 21.64 -15.81 13.25
C ASN A 555 20.86 -15.32 12.02
N SER A 556 19.58 -15.70 11.88
CA SER A 556 18.72 -15.16 10.84
C SER A 556 18.19 -13.78 11.26
N ARG A 557 18.13 -12.84 10.32
CA ARG A 557 17.66 -11.48 10.59
C ARG A 557 16.13 -11.43 10.67
N GLY A 558 15.57 -10.78 11.69
CA GLY A 558 14.14 -10.47 11.76
C GLY A 558 13.72 -9.41 10.74
N LEU A 559 12.43 -9.27 10.47
CA LEU A 559 11.91 -8.31 9.50
C LEU A 559 11.75 -6.90 10.07
N TYR A 560 12.00 -6.68 11.37
CA TYR A 560 11.88 -5.36 12.00
C TYR A 560 10.51 -4.69 11.81
N HIS A 561 9.44 -5.38 12.16
CA HIS A 561 8.11 -4.75 12.17
C HIS A 561 7.17 -5.45 13.14
N CYS A 562 5.97 -4.91 13.32
CA CYS A 562 5.05 -5.22 14.42
C CYS A 562 4.43 -6.63 14.41
N VAL A 563 4.90 -7.57 13.58
CA VAL A 563 4.34 -8.92 13.48
C VAL A 563 4.42 -9.71 14.78
N GLY A 564 5.39 -9.41 15.64
CA GLY A 564 5.48 -9.97 17.01
C GLY A 564 4.25 -9.70 17.87
N GLY A 565 3.53 -8.62 17.58
CA GLY A 565 2.30 -8.24 18.29
C GLY A 565 1.05 -8.98 17.84
N TYR A 566 1.10 -9.81 16.79
CA TYR A 566 -0.09 -10.43 16.19
C TYR A 566 -0.53 -11.74 16.86
N ALA A 567 0.16 -12.16 17.92
CA ALA A 567 -0.15 -13.39 18.65
C ALA A 567 -1.61 -13.46 19.14
N PRO A 568 -2.24 -12.40 19.73
CA PRO A 568 -3.64 -12.48 20.14
C PRO A 568 -4.61 -12.74 18.98
N GLN A 569 -4.37 -12.11 17.83
CA GLN A 569 -5.21 -12.28 16.65
C GLN A 569 -5.08 -13.71 16.11
N CYS A 570 -3.89 -14.30 16.14
CA CYS A 570 -3.70 -15.68 15.74
C CYS A 570 -4.25 -16.69 16.76
N ARG A 571 -4.08 -16.45 18.07
CA ARG A 571 -4.65 -17.27 19.14
C ARG A 571 -6.19 -17.28 19.13
N THR A 572 -6.82 -16.23 18.63
CA THR A 572 -8.28 -16.18 18.46
C THR A 572 -8.75 -16.77 17.13
N GLY A 573 -7.85 -17.20 16.25
CA GLY A 573 -8.17 -17.64 14.89
C GLY A 573 -8.65 -16.53 13.96
N SER A 574 -8.51 -15.26 14.37
CA SER A 574 -8.94 -14.10 13.58
C SER A 574 -7.94 -13.68 12.49
N SER A 575 -6.72 -14.21 12.57
CA SER A 575 -5.69 -14.11 11.52
C SER A 575 -4.77 -15.32 11.51
N HIS A 576 -4.07 -15.49 10.39
CA HIS A 576 -2.87 -16.31 10.30
C HIS A 576 -1.75 -15.48 9.71
N VAL A 577 -0.50 -15.78 10.10
CA VAL A 577 0.68 -15.11 9.57
C VAL A 577 1.55 -16.12 8.83
N LEU A 578 1.97 -15.79 7.62
CA LEU A 578 2.93 -16.55 6.82
C LEU A 578 4.21 -15.73 6.63
N SER A 579 5.36 -16.36 6.80
CA SER A 579 6.69 -15.82 6.49
C SER A 579 7.17 -16.30 5.12
N PHE A 580 7.64 -15.38 4.29
CA PHE A 580 8.24 -15.69 2.99
C PHE A 580 9.76 -15.67 3.14
N ARG A 581 10.40 -16.81 2.88
CA ARG A 581 11.81 -17.05 3.18
C ARG A 581 12.60 -17.51 1.94
N ARG A 582 13.81 -16.99 1.79
CA ARG A 582 14.79 -17.43 0.78
C ARG A 582 15.87 -18.26 1.47
N LEU A 583 16.21 -19.42 0.95
CA LEU A 583 17.37 -20.17 1.43
C LEU A 583 18.67 -19.48 0.99
N THR A 584 19.63 -19.37 1.90
CA THR A 584 20.95 -18.81 1.59
C THR A 584 21.79 -19.86 0.84
N PRO A 585 22.43 -19.52 -0.28
CA PRO A 585 23.34 -20.44 -0.98
C PRO A 585 24.55 -20.77 -0.08
N GLY A 586 24.81 -22.05 0.20
CA GLY A 586 26.00 -22.43 1.00
C GLY A 586 25.92 -23.70 1.84
N GLY A 587 24.79 -24.42 1.87
CA GLY A 587 24.69 -25.75 2.50
C GLY A 587 24.52 -25.76 4.01
N GLN A 588 24.67 -24.64 4.71
CA GLN A 588 24.05 -24.45 6.02
C GLN A 588 22.58 -24.07 5.80
N ALA A 589 21.66 -24.69 6.54
CA ALA A 589 20.21 -24.48 6.44
C ALA A 589 19.79 -23.10 6.97
N THR A 590 20.47 -22.03 6.55
CA THR A 590 20.15 -20.65 6.89
C THR A 590 19.21 -20.05 5.85
N PHE A 591 18.37 -19.12 6.30
CA PHE A 591 17.39 -18.46 5.45
C PHE A 591 17.38 -16.95 5.70
N GLU A 592 16.98 -16.21 4.67
CA GLU A 592 16.66 -14.79 4.71
C GLU A 592 15.13 -14.63 4.74
N ARG A 593 14.61 -13.87 5.71
CA ARG A 593 13.19 -13.46 5.73
C ARG A 593 13.00 -12.30 4.75
N LEU A 594 12.01 -12.42 3.87
CA LEU A 594 11.72 -11.41 2.84
C LEU A 594 10.50 -10.55 3.17
N SER A 595 9.44 -11.18 3.68
CA SER A 595 8.18 -10.51 3.99
C SER A 595 7.28 -11.39 4.86
N THR A 596 6.26 -10.79 5.46
CA THR A 596 5.17 -11.51 6.13
C THR A 596 3.81 -11.12 5.57
N LEU A 597 2.94 -12.11 5.47
CA LEU A 597 1.54 -11.96 5.09
C LEU A 597 0.66 -12.23 6.31
N GLU A 598 -0.19 -11.29 6.70
CA GLU A 598 -1.29 -11.53 7.62
C GLU A 598 -2.59 -11.71 6.83
N THR A 599 -3.30 -12.81 7.07
CA THR A 599 -4.61 -13.10 6.49
C THR A 599 -5.73 -12.77 7.48
N LYS A 600 -6.96 -12.58 6.98
CA LYS A 600 -8.15 -12.69 7.82
C LYS A 600 -8.41 -14.15 8.19
N ALA A 601 -9.36 -14.38 9.09
CA ALA A 601 -9.92 -15.70 9.37
C ALA A 601 -10.34 -16.40 8.07
N VAL A 602 -10.01 -17.68 7.94
CA VAL A 602 -10.38 -18.52 6.81
C VAL A 602 -11.56 -19.41 7.17
N SER A 603 -12.38 -19.76 6.18
CA SER A 603 -13.53 -20.65 6.39
C SER A 603 -13.67 -21.63 5.25
N LYS A 604 -14.21 -22.83 5.52
CA LYS A 604 -14.41 -23.86 4.49
C LYS A 604 -15.31 -23.41 3.35
N THR A 605 -16.19 -22.43 3.61
CA THR A 605 -17.09 -21.82 2.61
C THR A 605 -16.41 -20.76 1.74
N ASN A 606 -15.27 -20.22 2.17
CA ASN A 606 -14.53 -19.21 1.43
C ASN A 606 -13.04 -19.51 1.51
N VAL A 607 -12.57 -20.30 0.54
CA VAL A 607 -11.17 -20.75 0.43
C VAL A 607 -10.24 -19.62 -0.01
N LYS A 608 -10.78 -18.51 -0.54
CA LYS A 608 -9.99 -17.37 -0.98
C LYS A 608 -9.28 -16.71 0.20
N ILE A 609 -7.96 -16.60 0.09
CA ILE A 609 -7.13 -15.89 1.07
C ILE A 609 -7.46 -14.39 1.04
N SER A 610 -8.11 -13.91 2.09
CA SER A 610 -8.32 -12.47 2.29
C SER A 610 -7.13 -11.88 3.03
N VAL A 611 -6.36 -11.04 2.35
CA VAL A 611 -5.18 -10.38 2.92
C VAL A 611 -5.59 -9.21 3.79
N LYS A 612 -5.08 -9.17 5.02
CA LYS A 612 -5.09 -7.96 5.85
C LYS A 612 -3.92 -7.06 5.48
N GLN A 613 -2.72 -7.62 5.44
CA GLN A 613 -1.50 -6.91 5.07
C GLN A 613 -0.41 -7.86 4.59
N HIS A 614 0.49 -7.34 3.74
CA HIS A 614 1.70 -8.05 3.29
C HIS A 614 2.85 -7.05 3.29
N ARG A 615 3.83 -7.25 4.19
CA ARG A 615 4.89 -6.27 4.49
C ARG A 615 6.28 -6.86 4.37
N GLY A 616 7.20 -6.09 3.81
CA GLY A 616 8.63 -6.41 3.78
C GLY A 616 9.33 -5.96 5.06
N PHE A 617 10.67 -5.99 5.01
CA PHE A 617 11.52 -5.48 6.09
C PHE A 617 11.16 -4.02 6.46
N ASP A 618 11.07 -3.69 7.75
CA ASP A 618 10.79 -2.33 8.28
C ASP A 618 9.50 -1.72 7.71
N ASN A 619 8.43 -2.52 7.64
CA ASN A 619 7.13 -2.15 7.06
C ASN A 619 7.19 -1.65 5.61
N GLN A 620 8.28 -1.93 4.88
CA GLN A 620 8.46 -1.48 3.51
C GLN A 620 7.66 -2.34 2.51
N GLU A 621 7.74 -1.95 1.24
CA GLU A 621 7.18 -2.72 0.12
C GLU A 621 7.85 -4.09 0.02
N ILE A 622 7.06 -5.11 -0.31
CA ILE A 622 7.54 -6.49 -0.43
C ILE A 622 8.48 -6.63 -1.65
N PRO A 623 9.58 -7.40 -1.53
CA PRO A 623 10.41 -7.73 -2.67
C PRO A 623 9.64 -8.44 -3.80
N LEU A 624 10.07 -8.25 -5.06
CA LEU A 624 9.38 -8.77 -6.24
C LEU A 624 9.17 -10.29 -6.18
N GLU A 625 10.20 -11.02 -5.76
CA GLU A 625 10.18 -12.47 -5.61
C GLU A 625 9.17 -12.94 -4.55
N ALA A 626 8.98 -12.18 -3.46
CA ALA A 626 7.99 -12.50 -2.44
C ALA A 626 6.57 -12.20 -2.94
N ARG A 627 6.39 -11.15 -3.76
CA ARG A 627 5.13 -10.85 -4.45
C ARG A 627 4.73 -11.98 -5.41
N GLN A 628 5.66 -12.45 -6.24
CA GLN A 628 5.44 -13.56 -7.15
C GLN A 628 5.08 -14.85 -6.40
N ALA A 629 5.76 -15.15 -5.29
CA ALA A 629 5.45 -16.29 -4.45
C ALA A 629 4.05 -16.19 -3.83
N PHE A 630 3.64 -14.99 -3.42
CA PHE A 630 2.31 -14.71 -2.88
C PHE A 630 1.19 -14.88 -3.92
N GLU A 631 1.39 -14.36 -5.14
CA GLU A 631 0.44 -14.52 -6.26
C GLU A 631 0.23 -16.00 -6.62
N TRP A 632 1.34 -16.76 -6.69
CA TRP A 632 1.28 -18.21 -6.85
C TRP A 632 0.53 -18.88 -5.70
N PHE A 633 0.86 -18.54 -4.45
CA PHE A 633 0.23 -19.14 -3.26
C PHE A 633 -1.28 -18.94 -3.23
N CYS A 634 -1.76 -17.73 -3.54
CA CYS A 634 -3.20 -17.48 -3.62
C CYS A 634 -3.88 -18.36 -4.68
N THR A 635 -3.26 -18.47 -5.85
CA THR A 635 -3.77 -19.31 -6.95
C THR A 635 -3.76 -20.80 -6.57
N ALA A 636 -2.70 -21.26 -5.91
CA ALA A 636 -2.51 -22.64 -5.50
C ALA A 636 -3.47 -23.05 -4.36
N VAL A 637 -3.80 -22.12 -3.45
CA VAL A 637 -4.85 -22.33 -2.44
C VAL A 637 -6.23 -22.39 -3.10
N GLU A 638 -6.54 -21.47 -4.02
CA GLU A 638 -7.82 -21.44 -4.73
C GLU A 638 -8.03 -22.68 -5.61
N SER A 639 -6.96 -23.23 -6.20
CA SER A 639 -6.99 -24.46 -6.99
C SER A 639 -6.99 -25.75 -6.15
N GLY A 640 -6.70 -25.65 -4.85
CA GLY A 640 -6.56 -26.79 -3.94
C GLY A 640 -5.20 -27.52 -4.02
N GLU A 641 -4.23 -26.99 -4.77
CA GLU A 641 -2.85 -27.49 -4.80
C GLU A 641 -2.16 -27.33 -3.43
N VAL A 642 -2.42 -26.21 -2.73
CA VAL A 642 -1.98 -25.99 -1.35
C VAL A 642 -3.18 -26.14 -0.42
N PRO A 643 -3.24 -27.22 0.38
CA PRO A 643 -4.36 -27.46 1.27
C PRO A 643 -4.35 -26.50 2.47
N ILE A 644 -5.54 -26.00 2.83
CA ILE A 644 -5.77 -25.24 4.07
C ILE A 644 -6.24 -26.19 5.17
N ASN A 645 -5.70 -26.04 6.37
CA ASN A 645 -5.99 -26.90 7.53
C ASN A 645 -7.32 -26.53 8.21
N PHE A 646 -8.43 -26.49 7.47
CA PHE A 646 -9.74 -26.02 7.96
C PHE A 646 -10.22 -26.76 9.20
N GLU A 647 -10.03 -28.08 9.25
CA GLU A 647 -10.46 -28.92 10.36
C GLU A 647 -9.75 -28.53 11.67
N MET A 648 -8.41 -28.36 11.62
CA MET A 648 -7.63 -27.93 12.79
C MET A 648 -7.98 -26.51 13.23
N ILE A 649 -8.10 -25.59 12.27
CA ILE A 649 -8.45 -24.18 12.54
C ILE A 649 -9.84 -24.10 13.19
N SER A 650 -10.80 -24.85 12.66
CA SER A 650 -12.18 -24.87 13.20
C SER A 650 -12.23 -25.49 14.59
N ALA A 651 -11.53 -26.61 14.82
CA ALA A 651 -11.46 -27.24 16.14
C ALA A 651 -10.83 -26.32 17.19
N PHE A 652 -9.73 -25.64 16.83
CA PHE A 652 -9.08 -24.66 17.69
C PHE A 652 -9.99 -23.47 17.99
N ALA A 653 -10.66 -22.90 16.97
CA ALA A 653 -11.61 -21.81 17.16
C ALA A 653 -12.79 -22.22 18.06
N MET A 654 -13.30 -23.44 17.92
CA MET A 654 -14.34 -23.99 18.79
C MET A 654 -13.86 -24.12 20.25
N GLN A 655 -12.61 -24.55 20.47
CA GLN A 655 -12.02 -24.61 21.80
C GLN A 655 -11.86 -23.23 22.43
N MET A 656 -11.40 -22.25 21.64
CA MET A 656 -11.26 -20.86 22.10
C MET A 656 -12.62 -20.20 22.37
N ALA A 657 -13.67 -20.62 21.66
CA ALA A 657 -15.03 -20.19 21.95
C ALA A 657 -15.57 -20.74 23.29
N LEU A 658 -14.94 -21.76 23.89
CA LEU A 658 -15.34 -22.27 25.22
C LEU A 658 -14.89 -21.38 26.38
N SER A 659 -13.91 -20.49 26.17
CA SER A 659 -13.67 -19.42 27.14
C SER A 659 -14.76 -18.37 26.96
N THR A 660 -15.49 -18.07 28.03
CA THR A 660 -16.70 -17.22 28.03
C THR A 660 -16.39 -15.73 28.06
N ASP A 661 -15.14 -15.34 28.36
CA ASP A 661 -14.75 -13.95 28.54
C ASP A 661 -13.86 -13.46 27.40
N ASP A 662 -14.47 -12.76 26.43
CA ASP A 662 -13.75 -12.25 25.28
C ASP A 662 -12.85 -11.06 25.62
N ILE A 663 -13.12 -10.33 26.71
CA ILE A 663 -12.26 -9.22 27.14
C ILE A 663 -10.92 -9.75 27.64
N GLU A 664 -10.91 -10.78 28.50
CA GLU A 664 -9.67 -11.39 29.01
C GLU A 664 -8.82 -11.95 27.85
N LYS A 665 -9.45 -12.56 26.83
CA LYS A 665 -8.76 -13.00 25.60
C LYS A 665 -8.12 -11.84 24.85
N GLU A 666 -8.84 -10.73 24.72
CA GLU A 666 -8.41 -9.57 23.95
C GLU A 666 -7.27 -8.82 24.63
N CYS A 667 -7.39 -8.55 25.94
CA CYS A 667 -6.39 -7.80 26.69
C CYS A 667 -5.22 -8.67 27.18
N GLY A 668 -5.40 -9.98 27.26
CA GLY A 668 -4.38 -10.95 27.64
C GLY A 668 -4.07 -10.99 29.14
N TYR A 669 -4.97 -10.46 29.98
CA TYR A 669 -4.85 -10.47 31.44
C TYR A 669 -6.24 -10.45 32.09
N ASP A 670 -6.33 -10.84 33.36
CA ASP A 670 -7.61 -10.81 34.08
C ASP A 670 -8.01 -9.37 34.40
N TRP A 671 -8.93 -8.82 33.61
CA TRP A 671 -9.43 -7.45 33.74
C TRP A 671 -10.30 -7.23 34.98
N ARG A 672 -10.76 -8.30 35.65
CA ARG A 672 -11.55 -8.17 36.90
C ARG A 672 -10.65 -7.75 38.06
N ILE A 673 -9.34 -7.96 37.93
CA ILE A 673 -8.33 -7.55 38.91
C ILE A 673 -7.90 -6.12 38.61
N ARG A 674 -8.35 -5.18 39.45
CA ARG A 674 -8.05 -3.73 39.34
C ARG A 674 -6.57 -3.43 39.07
N LYS A 675 -5.66 -4.11 39.79
CA LYS A 675 -4.21 -3.91 39.67
C LYS A 675 -3.69 -4.21 38.26
N HIS A 676 -4.26 -5.19 37.56
CA HIS A 676 -3.85 -5.50 36.18
C HIS A 676 -4.20 -4.35 35.23
N ILE A 677 -5.39 -3.75 35.37
CA ILE A 677 -5.77 -2.59 34.55
C ILE A 677 -4.90 -1.37 34.89
N GLU A 678 -4.59 -1.13 36.17
CA GLU A 678 -3.68 -0.05 36.57
C GLU A 678 -2.28 -0.22 35.98
N ASN A 679 -1.75 -1.45 36.02
CA ASN A 679 -0.48 -1.82 35.41
C ASN A 679 -0.52 -1.67 33.88
N ALA A 680 -1.62 -2.06 33.23
CA ALA A 680 -1.81 -1.90 31.79
C ALA A 680 -1.91 -0.43 31.38
N MET A 681 -2.54 0.42 32.19
CA MET A 681 -2.75 1.84 31.90
C MET A 681 -1.50 2.70 32.14
N MET A 682 -0.67 2.36 33.12
CA MET A 682 0.45 3.21 33.57
C MET A 682 1.46 3.56 32.44
N PRO A 683 1.91 2.62 31.59
CA PRO A 683 2.80 2.91 30.48
C PRO A 683 2.22 3.90 29.44
N TRP A 684 0.90 4.08 29.39
CA TRP A 684 0.25 4.97 28.43
C TRP A 684 0.22 6.44 28.82
N ALA A 685 0.60 6.76 30.07
CA ALA A 685 0.58 8.13 30.60
C ALA A 685 1.32 9.17 29.71
N PRO A 686 2.47 8.87 29.07
CA PRO A 686 3.13 9.83 28.18
C PRO A 686 2.32 10.18 26.92
N TYR A 687 1.49 9.26 26.42
CA TYR A 687 0.82 9.38 25.12
C TYR A 687 -0.52 10.11 25.21
N VAL A 688 -1.26 9.88 26.29
CA VAL A 688 -2.57 10.52 26.50
C VAL A 688 -2.45 12.03 26.72
N GLY A 689 -3.54 12.76 26.42
CA GLY A 689 -3.65 14.20 26.68
C GLY A 689 -3.38 14.57 28.14
N LYS A 690 -2.84 15.78 28.39
CA LYS A 690 -2.44 16.25 29.74
C LYS A 690 -3.56 16.12 30.79
N LYS A 691 -4.82 16.28 30.38
CA LYS A 691 -5.99 16.12 31.26
C LYS A 691 -6.11 14.71 31.86
N TYR A 692 -5.72 13.67 31.12
CA TYR A 692 -5.85 12.27 31.53
C TYR A 692 -4.67 11.78 32.38
N ARG A 693 -3.47 12.36 32.20
CA ARG A 693 -2.23 11.89 32.86
C ARG A 693 -2.26 11.90 34.39
N LYS A 694 -3.12 12.74 34.98
CA LYS A 694 -3.24 12.91 36.43
C LYS A 694 -4.49 12.22 36.99
N MET A 695 -5.31 11.62 36.14
CA MET A 695 -6.52 10.92 36.58
C MET A 695 -6.12 9.57 37.16
N GLY A 696 -6.64 9.24 38.35
CA GLY A 696 -6.63 7.87 38.83
C GLY A 696 -7.59 7.01 38.01
N LEU A 697 -7.51 5.68 38.15
CA LEU A 697 -8.31 4.73 37.39
C LEU A 697 -9.82 5.05 37.45
N ASP A 698 -10.34 5.34 38.65
CA ASP A 698 -11.76 5.64 38.83
C ASP A 698 -12.18 6.91 38.11
N SER A 699 -11.42 8.02 38.25
CA SER A 699 -11.73 9.27 37.55
C SER A 699 -11.60 9.13 36.03
N PHE A 700 -10.65 8.32 35.56
CA PHE A 700 -10.48 8.05 34.13
C PHE A 700 -11.64 7.22 33.56
N ALA A 701 -12.14 6.26 34.34
CA ALA A 701 -13.27 5.42 33.96
C ALA A 701 -14.61 6.16 33.85
N GLU A 702 -14.76 7.28 34.57
CA GLU A 702 -15.93 8.16 34.47
C GLU A 702 -15.83 9.21 33.35
N THR A 703 -14.82 9.13 32.48
CA THR A 703 -14.75 9.99 31.30
C THR A 703 -15.81 9.60 30.27
N GLU A 704 -16.35 10.59 29.55
CA GLU A 704 -17.39 10.38 28.53
C GLU A 704 -17.03 9.28 27.52
N ALA A 705 -15.76 9.26 27.07
CA ALA A 705 -15.23 8.28 26.15
C ALA A 705 -15.22 6.84 26.72
N VAL A 706 -14.93 6.65 28.01
CA VAL A 706 -14.99 5.30 28.63
C VAL A 706 -16.45 4.90 28.91
N MET A 707 -17.27 5.86 29.33
CA MET A 707 -18.68 5.65 29.61
C MET A 707 -19.46 5.23 28.36
N SER A 708 -19.16 5.79 27.19
CA SER A 708 -19.78 5.36 25.93
C SER A 708 -19.47 3.89 25.61
N VAL A 709 -18.23 3.44 25.82
CA VAL A 709 -17.86 2.02 25.67
C VAL A 709 -18.62 1.16 26.67
N ARG A 710 -18.65 1.56 27.95
CA ARG A 710 -19.38 0.86 29.00
C ARG A 710 -20.87 0.71 28.67
N GLU A 711 -21.50 1.76 28.17
CA GLU A 711 -22.91 1.72 27.74
C GLU A 711 -23.13 0.73 26.60
N THR A 712 -22.18 0.55 25.68
CA THR A 712 -22.31 -0.49 24.65
C THR A 712 -22.19 -1.90 25.20
N LEU A 713 -21.39 -2.10 26.25
CA LEU A 713 -21.21 -3.40 26.91
C LEU A 713 -22.42 -3.84 27.76
N LEU A 714 -23.20 -2.89 28.31
CA LEU A 714 -24.36 -3.22 29.13
C LEU A 714 -25.47 -3.88 28.27
N PRO A 715 -26.03 -5.02 28.71
CA PRO A 715 -27.15 -5.65 28.02
C PRO A 715 -28.32 -4.67 27.87
N THR A 716 -29.06 -4.74 26.76
CA THR A 716 -30.19 -3.83 26.48
C THR A 716 -31.22 -3.75 27.62
N ALA A 717 -31.38 -4.84 28.39
CA ALA A 717 -32.26 -4.89 29.56
C ALA A 717 -31.84 -3.98 30.73
N TYR A 718 -30.57 -3.56 30.80
CA TYR A 718 -30.04 -2.65 31.82
C TYR A 718 -30.06 -1.16 31.38
N LYS A 719 -30.51 -0.86 30.16
CA LYS A 719 -30.60 0.51 29.63
C LYS A 719 -31.95 1.19 29.89
N LEU A 720 -32.91 0.44 30.43
CA LEU A 720 -34.23 0.89 30.90
C LEU A 720 -34.18 1.11 32.41
#